data_AF-A0A522TZY9-F1
#
_entry.id   AF-A0A522TZY9-F1
#
_cell.length_a   1.000
_cell.length_b   1.000
_cell.length_c   1.000
_cell.angle_alpha   90.00
_cell.angle_beta   90.00
_cell.angle_gamma   90.00
#
_symmetry.space_group_name_H-M   'P 1'
#
loop_
_entity.id
_entity.type
_entity.pdbx_description
1 polymer ?
#
loop_
_entity_poly.entity_id
_entity_poly.type
_entity_poly.pdbx_seq_one_letter_code
_entity_poly.pdbx_strand_id
1 'polypeptide(L)'
;MTRRYRPFDPFERGGPFEGGREIRIPRPPRRFWFGAALFGLAFLIFVFASPIVWFFTEQQWYGALGYRDVFTTRLVLQAALFLGSFALAFIYLVANVLIALRVRSGPGLRAVGIRRSSVRSATGVVGLVGGALIALVLSGGAGTQWQSLALFQHASPTGIADPVLGQDVAFYLLTLPLLHSIANWALGLSFLAALLIGAIYAWRGDTFDFRLTPLAIAHLSGMLAALALVLAASTWLGRYDLLYAHNSSIVWGAAYTDVNARLPLFTVQVGAAVLLAGALIVNIWLRRVWLPAGAAGVWVAMLVIGQIYPAIVQSFFVTPSAQSYELPYIEREIAGTRAAYGLSNVTVSNFTGDQPLNLQEVQNDQVTVNNLRLWDYAPLKDTYEQLQTIRTYYTFNDIDIDRYTIAGQYQQLEISAREFDFSKLPASAQNWVNQHLVYTHGYGLAASPVNAVVGEGLPDYVVGQLPPMGAVKVTQPAIYFGELTTNYALVPSNTREFDYPQGSQDVFTTYTGTHGVPMTGANRALWSLKLGDVNLLVSSQITNQTQLLYRRNIVDRVNELAPFLTFDADPYSVVVDGRVYWILDAYTTGVTYPYSQTVTFQPSSSSPTDINYVRNSVKVVIDAYEGTADFYVIDPKDPIIKAYRATFPSLFKPIDAMPAGLRAHLRVPVDLFDVQVGIYATYHITDPKVFFAREDVWDIPTAQTSPGSVAAPVQPYYVLFRLPGEQNPEFLLIMPFTPRGKNNMVSWVAARSDGAHYGEYVSYVLPKDKVIFGPQQVANRINENTTISKDFTLFHQAGSQVQQGNLLVVPIGDSFLYFEPIYLRANQATSLPELKKVILADQAQVAYADTLQQAIDQLVGTSTAPPPTNSPPPTITPALIAQVADLITQANQHYAAAYAALKAGDLGTFAAEMAQVGKLLQQLQTLTGTSQPTTVASPTPQATP
;
A
#
# COMPACT_ATOMS: atom_id res chain seq x y z
N MET A 1 16.87 4.50 108.70
CA MET A 1 17.72 3.37 109.15
C MET A 1 18.12 2.52 107.94
N THR A 2 19.07 1.59 108.10
CA THR A 2 19.40 0.46 107.17
C THR A 2 19.61 0.76 105.68
N ARG A 3 20.89 0.80 105.24
CA ARG A 3 21.33 0.53 103.86
C ARG A 3 21.45 -0.98 103.59
N ARG A 4 21.39 -1.42 102.32
CA ARG A 4 22.14 -2.60 101.81
C ARG A 4 22.44 -2.50 100.30
N TYR A 5 23.29 -3.40 99.81
CA TYR A 5 24.01 -3.38 98.52
C TYR A 5 24.22 -4.84 98.03
N ARG A 6 24.59 -5.13 96.77
CA ARG A 6 24.83 -4.23 95.62
C ARG A 6 23.87 -4.62 94.45
N PRO A 7 24.19 -5.17 93.23
CA PRO A 7 25.46 -5.42 92.51
C PRO A 7 25.64 -4.44 91.30
N PHE A 8 26.20 -4.91 90.18
CA PHE A 8 26.56 -4.20 88.95
C PHE A 8 26.68 -5.26 87.84
N ASP A 9 26.22 -5.01 86.61
CA ASP A 9 26.42 -5.93 85.47
C ASP A 9 26.59 -5.10 84.18
N PRO A 10 27.63 -5.29 83.34
CA PRO A 10 28.15 -4.18 82.52
C PRO A 10 28.24 -4.48 81.01
N PHE A 11 27.12 -4.47 80.30
CA PHE A 11 27.10 -4.61 78.84
C PHE A 11 26.25 -3.55 78.12
N GLU A 12 26.80 -2.34 78.02
CA GLU A 12 26.56 -1.51 76.85
C GLU A 12 27.14 -2.22 75.61
N ARG A 13 26.29 -2.67 74.69
CA ARG A 13 26.60 -2.84 73.25
C ARG A 13 25.31 -3.03 72.47
N GLY A 14 25.03 -2.10 71.55
CA GLY A 14 23.77 -2.09 70.79
C GLY A 14 23.64 -3.28 69.83
N GLY A 15 22.47 -3.91 69.83
CA GLY A 15 22.01 -4.81 68.75
C GLY A 15 21.03 -4.08 67.82
N PRO A 16 20.82 -4.52 66.56
CA PRO A 16 20.15 -3.69 65.55
C PRO A 16 18.61 -3.54 65.66
N PHE A 17 17.99 -4.10 66.70
CA PHE A 17 16.55 -4.41 66.72
C PHE A 17 15.84 -4.06 68.05
N GLU A 18 15.80 -2.77 68.39
CA GLU A 18 14.86 -2.25 69.40
C GLU A 18 13.81 -1.31 68.79
N GLY A 19 12.62 -1.30 69.39
CA GLY A 19 11.66 -0.19 69.42
C GLY A 19 11.48 0.58 68.11
N GLY A 20 10.64 0.06 67.20
CA GLY A 20 10.27 0.76 65.97
C GLY A 20 9.74 2.18 66.25
N ARG A 21 10.53 3.20 65.90
CA ARG A 21 10.09 4.60 65.91
C ARG A 21 8.82 4.71 65.07
N GLU A 22 7.77 5.34 65.61
CA GLU A 22 6.63 5.74 64.78
C GLU A 22 7.13 6.63 63.64
N ILE A 23 7.17 6.11 62.42
CA ILE A 23 7.35 6.93 61.22
C ILE A 23 6.05 7.69 61.03
N ARG A 24 5.91 8.80 61.76
CA ARG A 24 4.82 9.76 61.61
C ARG A 24 4.98 10.47 60.27
N ILE A 25 4.50 9.82 59.22
CA ILE A 25 4.31 10.42 57.90
C ILE A 25 3.55 11.73 58.13
N PRO A 26 4.16 12.91 57.86
CA PRO A 26 3.54 14.18 58.18
C PRO A 26 2.28 14.33 57.33
N ARG A 27 1.13 14.56 57.98
CA ARG A 27 -0.13 14.77 57.27
C ARG A 27 0.04 15.96 56.32
N PRO A 28 -0.09 15.80 55.00
CA PRO A 28 0.20 16.87 54.07
C PRO A 28 -0.68 18.10 54.34
N PRO A 29 -0.11 19.31 54.32
CA PRO A 29 -0.80 20.52 54.75
C PRO A 29 -2.01 20.81 53.85
N ARG A 30 -2.99 21.60 54.34
CA ARG A 30 -4.16 22.00 53.54
C ARG A 30 -3.80 22.61 52.17
N ARG A 31 -2.64 23.29 52.08
CA ARG A 31 -2.10 23.83 50.81
C ARG A 31 -1.71 22.73 49.80
N PHE A 32 -1.22 21.58 50.24
CA PHE A 32 -0.96 20.43 49.36
C PHE A 32 -2.27 19.87 48.80
N TRP A 33 -3.29 19.68 49.64
CA TRP A 33 -4.61 19.23 49.17
C TRP A 33 -5.30 20.24 48.24
N PHE A 34 -5.12 21.55 48.48
CA PHE A 34 -5.60 22.59 47.56
C PHE A 34 -4.85 22.56 46.22
N GLY A 35 -3.52 22.42 46.24
CA GLY A 35 -2.71 22.24 45.03
C GLY A 35 -3.04 20.97 44.25
N ALA A 36 -3.26 19.84 44.95
CA ALA A 36 -3.67 18.58 44.35
C ALA A 36 -5.11 18.64 43.80
N ALA A 37 -6.02 19.39 44.43
CA ALA A 37 -7.36 19.64 43.90
C ALA A 37 -7.33 20.57 42.67
N LEU A 38 -6.47 21.59 42.66
CA LEU A 38 -6.27 22.47 41.50
C LEU A 38 -5.63 21.71 40.34
N PHE A 39 -4.60 20.90 40.60
CA PHE A 39 -3.97 20.02 39.62
C PHE A 39 -4.96 18.97 39.10
N GLY A 40 -5.74 18.35 39.99
CA GLY A 40 -6.81 17.42 39.61
C GLY A 40 -7.89 18.07 38.74
N LEU A 41 -8.29 19.31 39.06
CA LEU A 41 -9.22 20.08 38.24
C LEU A 41 -8.63 20.44 36.87
N ALA A 42 -7.37 20.90 36.82
CA ALA A 42 -6.68 21.20 35.57
C ALA A 42 -6.48 19.94 34.70
N PHE A 43 -6.14 18.80 35.31
CA PHE A 43 -6.04 17.50 34.65
C PHE A 43 -7.40 17.03 34.11
N LEU A 44 -8.48 17.14 34.90
CA LEU A 44 -9.84 16.83 34.43
C LEU A 44 -10.27 17.75 33.28
N ILE A 45 -10.00 19.06 33.37
CA ILE A 45 -10.26 20.01 32.29
C ILE A 45 -9.48 19.62 31.03
N PHE A 46 -8.19 19.30 31.14
CA PHE A 46 -7.36 18.87 30.00
C PHE A 46 -7.89 17.58 29.35
N VAL A 47 -8.19 16.56 30.17
CA VAL A 47 -8.70 15.25 29.73
C VAL A 47 -10.07 15.37 29.06
N PHE A 48 -10.97 16.22 29.56
CA PHE A 48 -12.30 16.42 28.96
C PHE A 48 -12.34 17.46 27.84
N ALA A 49 -11.44 18.44 27.81
CA ALA A 49 -11.39 19.44 26.74
C ALA A 49 -10.95 18.82 25.41
N SER A 50 -9.96 17.92 25.40
CA SER A 50 -9.45 17.33 24.16
C SER A 50 -10.54 16.60 23.32
N PRO A 51 -11.37 15.69 23.87
CA PRO A 51 -12.49 15.09 23.13
C PRO A 51 -13.54 16.10 22.63
N ILE A 52 -13.78 17.18 23.38
CA ILE A 52 -14.75 18.22 23.00
C ILE A 52 -14.20 19.07 21.85
N VAL A 53 -12.93 19.47 21.92
CA VAL A 53 -12.23 20.20 20.84
C VAL A 53 -12.15 19.33 19.59
N TRP A 54 -11.81 18.04 19.73
CA TRP A 54 -11.83 17.07 18.64
C TRP A 54 -13.22 17.00 17.99
N PHE A 55 -14.29 16.78 18.77
CA PHE A 55 -15.65 16.66 18.25
C PHE A 55 -16.07 17.89 17.42
N PHE A 56 -15.85 19.11 17.93
CA PHE A 56 -16.22 20.32 17.21
C PHE A 56 -15.34 20.59 15.98
N THR A 57 -14.03 20.33 16.04
CA THR A 57 -13.13 20.56 14.89
C THR A 57 -13.36 19.54 13.78
N GLU A 58 -13.55 18.25 14.09
CA GLU A 58 -13.95 17.26 13.08
C GLU A 58 -15.32 17.59 12.50
N GLN A 59 -16.33 17.91 13.32
CA GLN A 59 -17.66 18.29 12.83
C GLN A 59 -17.63 19.52 11.91
N GLN A 60 -16.71 20.46 12.13
CA GLN A 60 -16.49 21.61 11.24
C GLN A 60 -15.81 21.21 9.92
N TRP A 61 -14.80 20.33 9.97
CA TRP A 61 -14.10 19.84 8.77
C TRP A 61 -15.01 19.02 7.86
N TYR A 62 -15.72 18.03 8.40
CA TYR A 62 -16.75 17.30 7.65
C TYR A 62 -17.88 18.22 7.17
N GLY A 63 -18.21 19.27 7.93
CA GLY A 63 -19.21 20.26 7.56
C GLY A 63 -18.81 21.10 6.34
N ALA A 64 -17.54 21.49 6.22
CA ALA A 64 -17.01 22.24 5.08
C ALA A 64 -16.99 21.41 3.77
N LEU A 65 -16.95 20.08 3.89
CA LEU A 65 -16.99 19.13 2.78
C LEU A 65 -18.41 18.56 2.51
N GLY A 66 -19.45 19.04 3.20
CA GLY A 66 -20.83 18.53 3.10
C GLY A 66 -21.09 17.19 3.83
N TYR A 67 -20.06 16.45 4.22
CA TYR A 67 -20.15 15.10 4.83
C TYR A 67 -20.43 15.08 6.35
N ARG A 68 -21.04 16.11 6.93
CA ARG A 68 -21.37 16.20 8.37
C ARG A 68 -22.14 14.97 8.89
N ASP A 69 -23.02 14.43 8.05
CA ASP A 69 -23.88 13.28 8.40
C ASP A 69 -23.07 11.97 8.48
N VAL A 70 -21.98 11.85 7.72
CA VAL A 70 -21.07 10.69 7.77
C VAL A 70 -20.37 10.63 9.13
N PHE A 71 -19.79 11.75 9.57
CA PHE A 71 -19.16 11.87 10.88
C PHE A 71 -20.14 11.59 12.03
N THR A 72 -21.34 12.18 11.98
CA THR A 72 -22.32 12.01 13.05
C THR A 72 -22.89 10.58 13.08
N THR A 73 -23.14 9.94 11.93
CA THR A 73 -23.58 8.54 11.87
C THR A 73 -22.50 7.60 12.41
N ARG A 74 -21.24 7.77 11.97
CA ARG A 74 -20.08 7.01 12.48
C ARG A 74 -19.96 7.12 14.01
N LEU A 75 -20.04 8.35 14.54
CA LEU A 75 -19.96 8.62 15.96
C LEU A 75 -21.16 8.06 16.74
N VAL A 76 -22.37 8.11 16.20
CA VAL A 76 -23.58 7.55 16.82
C VAL A 76 -23.48 6.03 16.93
N LEU A 77 -22.98 5.33 15.90
CA LEU A 77 -22.76 3.87 15.94
C LEU A 77 -21.71 3.50 17.00
N GLN A 78 -20.57 4.20 17.02
CA GLN A 78 -19.51 4.02 18.02
C GLN A 78 -20.03 4.27 19.45
N ALA A 79 -20.76 5.37 19.67
CA ALA A 79 -21.33 5.74 20.96
C ALA A 79 -22.44 4.76 21.40
N ALA A 80 -23.27 4.26 20.48
CA ALA A 80 -24.31 3.28 20.78
C ALA A 80 -23.71 1.95 21.24
N LEU A 81 -22.67 1.45 20.56
CA LEU A 81 -21.95 0.24 20.99
C LEU A 81 -21.25 0.46 22.33
N PHE A 82 -20.53 1.57 22.50
CA PHE A 82 -19.84 1.89 23.75
C PHE A 82 -20.81 2.01 24.94
N LEU A 83 -21.87 2.81 24.81
CA LEU A 83 -22.82 3.05 25.92
C LEU A 83 -23.70 1.83 26.20
N GLY A 84 -24.12 1.10 25.16
CA GLY A 84 -24.92 -0.12 25.28
C GLY A 84 -24.13 -1.24 25.98
N SER A 85 -22.92 -1.52 25.51
CA SER A 85 -22.03 -2.49 26.16
C SER A 85 -21.64 -2.04 27.58
N PHE A 86 -21.35 -0.76 27.80
CA PHE A 86 -21.01 -0.26 29.14
C PHE A 86 -22.17 -0.44 30.12
N ALA A 87 -23.40 -0.07 29.73
CA ALA A 87 -24.57 -0.26 30.58
C ALA A 87 -24.78 -1.74 30.94
N LEU A 88 -24.70 -2.65 29.96
CA LEU A 88 -24.86 -4.09 30.19
C LEU A 88 -23.76 -4.67 31.09
N ALA A 89 -22.49 -4.40 30.79
CA ALA A 89 -21.36 -4.88 31.59
C ALA A 89 -21.36 -4.29 33.01
N PHE A 90 -21.62 -2.98 33.15
CA PHE A 90 -21.66 -2.31 34.45
C PHE A 90 -22.79 -2.84 35.33
N ILE A 91 -24.01 -2.97 34.79
CA ILE A 91 -25.16 -3.52 35.54
C ILE A 91 -24.87 -4.96 35.97
N TYR A 92 -24.34 -5.80 35.07
CA TYR A 92 -23.98 -7.19 35.37
C TYR A 92 -22.89 -7.29 36.46
N LEU A 93 -21.80 -6.53 36.33
CA LEU A 93 -20.70 -6.54 37.30
C LEU A 93 -21.12 -5.98 38.66
N VAL A 94 -21.84 -4.86 38.70
CA VAL A 94 -22.34 -4.26 39.96
C VAL A 94 -23.32 -5.20 40.66
N ALA A 95 -24.25 -5.85 39.93
CA ALA A 95 -25.15 -6.84 40.51
C ALA A 95 -24.39 -8.01 41.17
N ASN A 96 -23.42 -8.59 40.45
CA ASN A 96 -22.59 -9.67 40.97
C ASN A 96 -21.73 -9.24 42.18
N VAL A 97 -21.13 -8.04 42.15
CA VAL A 97 -20.35 -7.49 43.27
C VAL A 97 -21.24 -7.27 44.50
N LEU A 98 -22.45 -6.74 44.34
CA LEU A 98 -23.40 -6.55 45.44
C LEU A 98 -23.87 -7.89 46.03
N ILE A 99 -24.06 -8.93 45.20
CA ILE A 99 -24.34 -10.30 45.65
C ILE A 99 -23.15 -10.85 46.47
N ALA A 100 -21.92 -10.72 45.97
CA ALA A 100 -20.73 -11.20 46.66
C ALA A 100 -20.51 -10.53 48.03
N LEU A 101 -20.68 -9.20 48.11
CA LEU A 101 -20.64 -8.45 49.36
C LEU A 101 -21.77 -8.84 50.32
N ARG A 102 -22.96 -9.16 49.81
CA ARG A 102 -24.11 -9.64 50.60
C ARG A 102 -23.87 -11.05 51.16
N VAL A 103 -23.23 -11.94 50.39
CA VAL A 103 -22.82 -13.28 50.84
C VAL A 103 -21.70 -13.18 51.88
N ARG A 104 -20.65 -12.39 51.62
CA ARG A 104 -19.47 -12.21 52.50
C ARG A 104 -19.79 -11.58 53.86
N SER A 105 -20.88 -10.80 53.97
CA SER A 105 -21.26 -10.11 55.22
C SER A 105 -22.05 -10.96 56.23
N GLY A 106 -22.63 -12.09 55.79
CA GLY A 106 -23.21 -13.14 56.64
C GLY A 106 -24.41 -12.75 57.55
N PRO A 107 -25.03 -13.75 58.23
CA PRO A 107 -26.05 -13.49 59.26
C PRO A 107 -25.46 -13.00 60.58
N GLY A 108 -24.34 -13.59 61.04
CA GLY A 108 -23.82 -13.41 62.40
C GLY A 108 -23.49 -11.95 62.77
N LEU A 109 -22.82 -11.22 61.88
CA LEU A 109 -22.51 -9.79 62.11
C LEU A 109 -23.77 -8.91 62.22
N ARG A 110 -24.88 -9.33 61.60
CA ARG A 110 -26.17 -8.62 61.65
C ARG A 110 -26.97 -9.02 62.88
N ALA A 111 -26.87 -10.28 63.34
CA ALA A 111 -27.46 -10.76 64.58
C ALA A 111 -26.88 -10.04 65.82
N VAL A 112 -25.59 -9.67 65.78
CA VAL A 112 -24.92 -8.85 66.82
C VAL A 112 -25.06 -7.33 66.52
N GLY A 113 -25.99 -6.92 65.66
CA GLY A 113 -26.35 -5.52 65.42
C GLY A 113 -25.35 -4.66 64.64
N ILE A 114 -24.20 -5.20 64.22
CA ILE A 114 -23.11 -4.42 63.60
C ILE A 114 -23.44 -4.05 62.15
N ARG A 115 -24.15 -2.93 61.96
CA ARG A 115 -24.51 -2.37 60.64
C ARG A 115 -23.32 -1.68 59.92
N ARG A 116 -22.22 -2.42 59.67
CA ARG A 116 -21.16 -1.95 58.75
C ARG A 116 -21.65 -2.05 57.29
N SER A 117 -21.64 -0.94 56.56
CA SER A 117 -21.97 -0.93 55.13
C SER A 117 -20.89 -1.66 54.33
N SER A 118 -21.20 -2.86 53.83
CA SER A 118 -20.27 -3.69 53.05
C SER A 118 -19.84 -3.00 51.74
N VAL A 119 -20.72 -2.17 51.17
CA VAL A 119 -20.43 -1.34 49.97
C VAL A 119 -19.34 -0.30 50.26
N ARG A 120 -19.33 0.30 51.47
CA ARG A 120 -18.30 1.27 51.91
C ARG A 120 -17.06 0.60 52.54
N SER A 121 -16.91 -0.72 52.42
CA SER A 121 -15.66 -1.41 52.80
C SER A 121 -14.61 -1.28 51.71
N ALA A 122 -13.32 -1.46 52.02
CA ALA A 122 -12.25 -1.44 51.01
C ALA A 122 -12.52 -2.44 49.87
N THR A 123 -12.95 -3.66 50.18
CA THR A 123 -13.36 -4.66 49.18
C THR A 123 -14.61 -4.26 48.40
N GLY A 124 -15.52 -3.49 48.99
CA GLY A 124 -16.71 -2.98 48.32
C GLY A 124 -16.39 -1.88 47.31
N VAL A 125 -15.54 -0.93 47.70
CA VAL A 125 -15.05 0.14 46.83
C VAL A 125 -14.19 -0.44 45.70
N VAL A 126 -13.19 -1.28 46.02
CA VAL A 126 -12.33 -1.92 45.01
C VAL A 126 -13.12 -2.86 44.10
N GLY A 127 -14.13 -3.57 44.60
CA GLY A 127 -15.00 -4.40 43.78
C GLY A 127 -15.85 -3.60 42.79
N LEU A 128 -16.43 -2.47 43.22
CA LEU A 128 -17.23 -1.61 42.35
C LEU A 128 -16.36 -0.81 41.36
N VAL A 129 -15.20 -0.31 41.78
CA VAL A 129 -14.23 0.37 40.90
C VAL A 129 -13.65 -0.63 39.90
N GLY A 130 -13.26 -1.84 40.33
CA GLY A 130 -12.81 -2.91 39.44
C GLY A 130 -13.89 -3.32 38.42
N GLY A 131 -15.14 -3.45 38.85
CA GLY A 131 -16.27 -3.68 37.95
C GLY A 131 -16.49 -2.54 36.95
N ALA A 132 -16.38 -1.28 37.38
CA ALA A 132 -16.48 -0.12 36.50
C ALA A 132 -15.32 -0.05 35.48
N LEU A 133 -14.09 -0.39 35.90
CA LEU A 133 -12.92 -0.44 35.02
C LEU A 133 -13.02 -1.59 34.00
N ILE A 134 -13.45 -2.79 34.41
CA ILE A 134 -13.67 -3.91 33.49
C ILE A 134 -14.77 -3.55 32.47
N ALA A 135 -15.89 -2.96 32.92
CA ALA A 135 -16.93 -2.48 32.03
C ALA A 135 -16.37 -1.44 31.03
N LEU A 136 -15.62 -0.44 31.50
CA LEU A 136 -15.04 0.60 30.66
C LEU A 136 -14.09 0.04 29.59
N VAL A 137 -13.18 -0.86 29.97
CA VAL A 137 -12.20 -1.48 29.06
C VAL A 137 -12.90 -2.32 27.98
N LEU A 138 -13.83 -3.20 28.38
CA LEU A 138 -14.57 -4.03 27.43
C LEU A 138 -15.45 -3.20 26.48
N SER A 139 -15.96 -2.07 26.94
CA SER A 139 -16.83 -1.18 26.13
C SER A 139 -16.04 -0.31 25.16
N GLY A 140 -14.82 0.09 25.53
CA GLY A 140 -13.88 0.71 24.59
C GLY A 140 -13.57 -0.20 23.41
N GLY A 141 -13.34 -1.49 23.68
CA GLY A 141 -13.20 -2.52 22.64
C GLY A 141 -14.47 -2.72 21.79
N ALA A 142 -15.66 -2.71 22.41
CA ALA A 142 -16.92 -2.80 21.67
C ALA A 142 -17.17 -1.60 20.75
N GLY A 143 -16.76 -0.39 21.15
CA GLY A 143 -16.93 0.83 20.35
C GLY A 143 -16.20 0.84 19.00
N THR A 144 -15.12 0.05 18.85
CA THR A 144 -14.42 -0.06 17.56
C THR A 144 -15.17 -0.91 16.54
N GLN A 145 -16.11 -1.75 16.98
CA GLN A 145 -16.85 -2.73 16.16
C GLN A 145 -18.03 -2.11 15.38
N TRP A 146 -18.02 -0.79 15.20
CA TRP A 146 -19.10 -0.03 14.58
C TRP A 146 -19.30 -0.37 13.09
N GLN A 147 -18.23 -0.79 12.39
CA GLN A 147 -18.30 -1.29 11.01
C GLN A 147 -19.11 -2.58 10.94
N SER A 148 -18.79 -3.57 11.78
CA SER A 148 -19.54 -4.83 11.89
C SER A 148 -21.01 -4.61 12.24
N LEU A 149 -21.32 -3.56 13.03
CA LEU A 149 -22.70 -3.16 13.30
C LEU A 149 -23.39 -2.56 12.08
N ALA A 150 -22.72 -1.68 11.34
CA ALA A 150 -23.26 -1.07 10.11
C ALA A 150 -23.56 -2.13 9.03
N LEU A 151 -22.60 -3.04 8.80
CA LEU A 151 -22.77 -4.16 7.86
C LEU A 151 -23.93 -5.08 8.27
N PHE A 152 -24.07 -5.39 9.56
CA PHE A 152 -25.18 -6.20 10.07
C PHE A 152 -26.54 -5.50 9.95
N GLN A 153 -26.63 -4.22 10.29
CA GLN A 153 -27.87 -3.43 10.23
C GLN A 153 -28.43 -3.31 8.81
N HIS A 154 -27.55 -3.33 7.81
CA HIS A 154 -27.90 -3.23 6.39
C HIS A 154 -27.57 -4.51 5.60
N ALA A 155 -27.47 -5.65 6.29
CA ALA A 155 -27.18 -6.93 5.65
C ALA A 155 -28.28 -7.32 4.66
N SER A 156 -27.89 -7.68 3.44
CA SER A 156 -28.80 -8.15 2.40
C SER A 156 -28.26 -9.40 1.73
N PRO A 157 -29.08 -10.44 1.45
CA PRO A 157 -28.65 -11.66 0.77
C PRO A 157 -27.94 -11.38 -0.57
N THR A 158 -26.92 -12.18 -0.87
CA THR A 158 -26.27 -12.26 -2.18
C THR A 158 -27.04 -13.18 -3.14
N GLY A 159 -27.80 -14.14 -2.61
CA GLY A 159 -28.39 -15.25 -3.36
C GLY A 159 -27.44 -16.44 -3.54
N ILE A 160 -26.21 -16.37 -3.01
CA ILE A 160 -25.20 -17.43 -3.06
C ILE A 160 -25.09 -18.05 -1.67
N ALA A 161 -25.42 -19.34 -1.55
CA ALA A 161 -25.37 -20.08 -0.29
C ALA A 161 -24.15 -21.01 -0.22
N ASP A 162 -23.62 -21.21 0.99
CA ASP A 162 -22.50 -22.12 1.21
C ASP A 162 -22.93 -23.61 1.10
N PRO A 163 -22.05 -24.50 0.60
CA PRO A 163 -22.37 -25.91 0.30
C PRO A 163 -22.21 -26.88 1.50
N VAL A 164 -22.17 -26.40 2.74
CA VAL A 164 -22.06 -27.22 3.98
C VAL A 164 -23.16 -26.88 4.99
N LEU A 165 -23.41 -25.60 5.23
CA LEU A 165 -24.29 -25.06 6.27
C LEU A 165 -25.47 -24.26 5.72
N GLY A 166 -25.52 -24.03 4.40
CA GLY A 166 -26.64 -23.41 3.69
C GLY A 166 -26.88 -21.93 4.04
N GLN A 167 -25.86 -21.23 4.57
CA GLN A 167 -25.94 -19.80 4.84
C GLN A 167 -25.53 -18.98 3.61
N ASP A 168 -26.20 -17.85 3.39
CA ASP A 168 -25.83 -16.90 2.32
C ASP A 168 -24.43 -16.30 2.60
N VAL A 169 -23.64 -16.01 1.56
CA VAL A 169 -22.33 -15.30 1.70
C VAL A 169 -22.46 -13.98 2.46
N ALA A 170 -23.61 -13.30 2.41
CA ALA A 170 -23.92 -12.12 3.21
C ALA A 170 -23.91 -12.40 4.73
N PHE A 171 -24.23 -13.62 5.19
CA PHE A 171 -24.07 -13.99 6.59
C PHE A 171 -22.58 -13.93 6.98
N TYR A 172 -21.71 -14.54 6.17
CA TYR A 172 -20.27 -14.58 6.41
C TYR A 172 -19.62 -13.19 6.38
N LEU A 173 -19.90 -12.39 5.36
CA LEU A 173 -19.29 -11.06 5.19
C LEU A 173 -19.90 -9.99 6.11
N LEU A 174 -21.23 -9.99 6.32
CA LEU A 174 -21.93 -8.84 6.93
C LEU A 174 -22.43 -9.10 8.36
N THR A 175 -22.64 -10.36 8.75
CA THR A 175 -23.31 -10.72 10.03
C THR A 175 -22.36 -11.40 11.02
N LEU A 176 -21.64 -12.42 10.57
CA LEU A 176 -20.75 -13.25 11.39
C LEU A 176 -19.68 -12.44 12.15
N PRO A 177 -19.05 -11.38 11.59
CA PRO A 177 -18.09 -10.56 12.34
C PRO A 177 -18.70 -9.91 13.58
N LEU A 178 -19.94 -9.40 13.50
CA LEU A 178 -20.61 -8.82 14.67
C LEU A 178 -20.97 -9.90 15.70
N LEU A 179 -21.42 -11.07 15.26
CA LEU A 179 -21.74 -12.19 16.15
C LEU A 179 -20.49 -12.67 16.93
N HIS A 180 -19.33 -12.74 16.26
CA HIS A 180 -18.05 -13.01 16.92
C HIS A 180 -17.66 -11.92 17.91
N SER A 181 -17.78 -10.64 17.55
CA SER A 181 -17.45 -9.55 18.47
C SER A 181 -18.38 -9.50 19.70
N ILE A 182 -19.67 -9.83 19.54
CA ILE A 182 -20.61 -10.01 20.66
C ILE A 182 -20.22 -11.22 21.54
N ALA A 183 -19.90 -12.37 20.93
CA ALA A 183 -19.51 -13.57 21.66
C ALA A 183 -18.19 -13.37 22.44
N ASN A 184 -17.17 -12.79 21.80
CA ASN A 184 -15.88 -12.49 22.40
C ASN A 184 -16.00 -11.47 23.55
N TRP A 185 -16.81 -10.42 23.37
CA TRP A 185 -17.13 -9.46 24.43
C TRP A 185 -17.85 -10.13 25.61
N ALA A 186 -18.83 -11.01 25.35
CA ALA A 186 -19.56 -11.73 26.37
C ALA A 186 -18.70 -12.78 27.11
N LEU A 187 -17.75 -13.43 26.42
CA LEU A 187 -16.74 -14.31 27.02
C LEU A 187 -15.83 -13.52 27.96
N GLY A 188 -15.27 -12.40 27.47
CA GLY A 188 -14.44 -11.49 28.26
C GLY A 188 -15.15 -10.97 29.51
N LEU A 189 -16.39 -10.50 29.36
CA LEU A 189 -17.23 -10.07 30.49
C LEU A 189 -17.47 -11.21 31.49
N SER A 190 -17.86 -12.40 31.02
CA SER A 190 -18.19 -13.53 31.89
C SER A 190 -16.96 -14.06 32.65
N PHE A 191 -15.82 -14.15 31.98
CA PHE A 191 -14.55 -14.59 32.56
C PHE A 191 -14.00 -13.57 33.57
N LEU A 192 -13.89 -12.29 33.18
CA LEU A 192 -13.39 -11.23 34.08
C LEU A 192 -14.32 -10.99 35.27
N ALA A 193 -15.64 -11.13 35.10
CA ALA A 193 -16.58 -11.11 36.21
C ALA A 193 -16.34 -12.29 37.17
N ALA A 194 -16.20 -13.51 36.67
CA ALA A 194 -15.94 -14.69 37.51
C ALA A 194 -14.61 -14.56 38.28
N LEU A 195 -13.57 -14.01 37.64
CA LEU A 195 -12.27 -13.72 38.25
C LEU A 195 -12.40 -12.64 39.35
N LEU A 196 -13.04 -11.51 39.07
CA LEU A 196 -13.27 -10.42 40.04
C LEU A 196 -14.02 -10.92 41.28
N ILE A 197 -15.10 -11.69 41.08
CA ILE A 197 -15.91 -12.25 42.17
C ILE A 197 -15.14 -13.33 42.94
N GLY A 198 -14.36 -14.17 42.26
CA GLY A 198 -13.44 -15.12 42.89
C GLY A 198 -12.42 -14.43 43.80
N ALA A 199 -11.80 -13.35 43.33
CA ALA A 199 -10.87 -12.54 44.12
C ALA A 199 -11.56 -11.87 45.31
N ILE A 200 -12.77 -11.32 45.15
CA ILE A 200 -13.57 -10.74 46.24
C ILE A 200 -13.94 -11.77 47.33
N TYR A 201 -14.17 -13.04 46.95
CA TYR A 201 -14.41 -14.13 47.90
C TYR A 201 -13.14 -14.63 48.59
N ALA A 202 -12.02 -14.69 47.88
CA ALA A 202 -10.74 -15.12 48.44
C ALA A 202 -10.11 -14.07 49.36
N TRP A 203 -10.31 -12.78 49.09
CA TRP A 203 -9.74 -11.67 49.87
C TRP A 203 -10.30 -11.62 51.30
N ARG A 204 -9.43 -11.65 52.32
CA ARG A 204 -9.78 -11.60 53.75
C ARG A 204 -8.97 -10.57 54.55
N GLY A 205 -8.90 -9.34 54.05
CA GLY A 205 -8.13 -8.27 54.67
C GLY A 205 -6.70 -8.29 54.13
N ASP A 206 -5.74 -8.72 54.95
CA ASP A 206 -4.32 -8.70 54.59
C ASP A 206 -3.84 -9.98 53.89
N THR A 207 -4.76 -10.95 53.66
CA THR A 207 -4.47 -12.26 53.04
C THR A 207 -5.54 -12.67 52.02
N PHE A 208 -5.20 -13.65 51.19
CA PHE A 208 -6.12 -14.39 50.32
C PHE A 208 -6.26 -15.84 50.82
N ASP A 209 -7.50 -16.30 51.03
CA ASP A 209 -7.84 -17.70 51.37
C ASP A 209 -8.89 -18.23 50.38
N PHE A 210 -8.46 -19.15 49.52
CA PHE A 210 -9.28 -19.78 48.48
C PHE A 210 -10.34 -20.77 49.02
N ARG A 211 -10.48 -20.94 50.34
CA ARG A 211 -11.57 -21.72 50.96
C ARG A 211 -12.92 -20.99 50.79
N LEU A 212 -13.58 -21.25 49.67
CA LEU A 212 -14.90 -20.72 49.34
C LEU A 212 -15.98 -21.24 50.29
N THR A 213 -16.91 -20.38 50.69
CA THR A 213 -18.11 -20.79 51.46
C THR A 213 -19.14 -21.45 50.54
N PRO A 214 -20.09 -22.27 51.05
CA PRO A 214 -21.13 -22.88 50.22
C PRO A 214 -21.96 -21.89 49.39
N LEU A 215 -22.18 -20.67 49.90
CA LEU A 215 -22.88 -19.61 49.17
C LEU A 215 -21.99 -18.92 48.11
N ALA A 216 -20.68 -18.83 48.35
CA ALA A 216 -19.73 -18.38 47.33
C ALA A 216 -19.59 -19.41 46.20
N ILE A 217 -19.57 -20.71 46.52
CA ILE A 217 -19.62 -21.81 45.54
C ILE A 217 -20.91 -21.73 44.73
N ALA A 218 -22.06 -21.48 45.36
CA ALA A 218 -23.33 -21.31 44.64
C ALA A 218 -23.28 -20.16 43.63
N HIS A 219 -22.82 -18.98 44.06
CA HIS A 219 -22.75 -17.78 43.21
C HIS A 219 -21.77 -17.96 42.06
N LEU A 220 -20.55 -18.45 42.33
CA LEU A 220 -19.56 -18.74 41.29
C LEU A 220 -20.02 -19.85 40.33
N SER A 221 -20.79 -20.84 40.79
CA SER A 221 -21.37 -21.86 39.90
C SER A 221 -22.38 -21.24 38.93
N GLY A 222 -23.21 -20.30 39.38
CA GLY A 222 -24.11 -19.54 38.49
C GLY A 222 -23.35 -18.70 37.45
N MET A 223 -22.26 -18.04 37.85
CA MET A 223 -21.42 -17.28 36.93
C MET A 223 -20.68 -18.17 35.91
N LEU A 224 -20.18 -19.33 36.35
CA LEU A 224 -19.56 -20.32 35.47
C LEU A 224 -20.57 -21.00 34.55
N ALA A 225 -21.84 -21.15 34.96
CA ALA A 225 -22.91 -21.60 34.08
C ALA A 225 -23.20 -20.57 32.97
N ALA A 226 -23.24 -19.27 33.30
CA ALA A 226 -23.36 -18.21 32.30
C ALA A 226 -22.17 -18.22 31.33
N LEU A 227 -20.94 -18.34 31.83
CA LEU A 227 -19.75 -18.51 31.00
C LEU A 227 -19.84 -19.74 30.09
N ALA A 228 -20.31 -20.89 30.60
CA ALA A 228 -20.49 -22.11 29.81
C ALA A 228 -21.58 -21.97 28.72
N LEU A 229 -22.65 -21.19 28.94
CA LEU A 229 -23.64 -20.89 27.90
C LEU A 229 -23.10 -19.94 26.82
N VAL A 230 -22.33 -18.92 27.19
CA VAL A 230 -21.65 -18.05 26.21
C VAL A 230 -20.59 -18.83 25.42
N LEU A 231 -19.89 -19.76 26.08
CA LEU A 231 -18.95 -20.67 25.45
C LEU A 231 -19.64 -21.63 24.48
N ALA A 232 -20.82 -22.16 24.82
CA ALA A 232 -21.66 -22.91 23.89
C ALA A 232 -22.05 -22.08 22.66
N ALA A 233 -22.42 -20.81 22.83
CA ALA A 233 -22.72 -19.92 21.70
C ALA A 233 -21.48 -19.65 20.83
N SER A 234 -20.32 -19.40 21.45
CA SER A 234 -19.04 -19.22 20.74
C SER A 234 -18.62 -20.47 19.95
N THR A 235 -18.69 -21.68 20.54
CA THR A 235 -18.40 -22.94 19.84
C THR A 235 -19.41 -23.25 18.74
N TRP A 236 -20.65 -22.77 18.85
CA TRP A 236 -21.62 -22.88 17.76
C TRP A 236 -21.28 -21.94 16.57
N LEU A 237 -20.82 -20.72 16.85
CA LEU A 237 -20.37 -19.80 15.80
C LEU A 237 -19.09 -20.30 15.10
N GLY A 238 -18.15 -20.87 15.86
CA GLY A 238 -16.91 -21.47 15.33
C GLY A 238 -17.10 -22.59 14.28
N ARG A 239 -18.32 -23.08 14.09
CA ARG A 239 -18.70 -23.97 12.99
C ARG A 239 -18.59 -23.29 11.61
N TYR A 240 -18.82 -21.98 11.55
CA TYR A 240 -18.74 -21.19 10.31
C TYR A 240 -17.28 -20.89 9.92
N ASP A 241 -16.41 -20.68 10.91
CA ASP A 241 -14.97 -20.42 10.76
C ASP A 241 -14.25 -21.49 9.93
N LEU A 242 -14.70 -22.74 10.05
CA LEU A 242 -14.17 -23.86 9.26
C LEU A 242 -14.20 -23.57 7.75
N LEU A 243 -15.18 -22.81 7.26
CA LEU A 243 -15.33 -22.55 5.83
C LEU A 243 -14.38 -21.48 5.26
N TYR A 244 -13.69 -20.69 6.09
CA TYR A 244 -12.67 -19.73 5.65
C TYR A 244 -11.30 -19.94 6.32
N ALA A 245 -11.12 -21.08 6.99
CA ALA A 245 -9.84 -21.50 7.58
C ALA A 245 -9.02 -22.38 6.62
N HIS A 246 -7.72 -22.50 6.87
CA HIS A 246 -6.81 -23.42 6.17
C HIS A 246 -6.35 -24.54 7.11
N ASN A 247 -7.30 -25.39 7.54
CA ASN A 247 -7.03 -26.48 8.49
C ASN A 247 -6.40 -27.73 7.84
N SER A 248 -6.50 -27.85 6.51
CA SER A 248 -5.84 -28.86 5.68
C SER A 248 -4.75 -28.17 4.87
N SER A 249 -3.59 -28.80 4.69
CA SER A 249 -2.50 -28.26 3.84
C SER A 249 -2.79 -28.36 2.33
N ILE A 250 -3.99 -28.83 1.97
CA ILE A 250 -4.44 -29.07 0.60
C ILE A 250 -5.55 -28.09 0.22
N VAL A 251 -6.44 -27.74 1.17
CA VAL A 251 -7.73 -27.08 0.91
C VAL A 251 -7.87 -25.76 1.66
N TRP A 252 -8.34 -24.71 0.98
CA TRP A 252 -8.82 -23.47 1.60
C TRP A 252 -10.33 -23.53 1.87
N GLY A 253 -10.71 -23.38 3.14
CA GLY A 253 -12.04 -23.66 3.64
C GLY A 253 -12.18 -25.07 4.23
N ALA A 254 -13.43 -25.52 4.44
CA ALA A 254 -13.69 -26.71 5.23
C ALA A 254 -13.41 -27.99 4.43
N ALA A 255 -12.29 -28.64 4.74
CA ALA A 255 -11.84 -29.90 4.13
C ALA A 255 -12.66 -31.12 4.61
N TYR A 256 -12.38 -32.32 4.09
CA TYR A 256 -13.10 -33.54 4.47
C TYR A 256 -13.10 -33.77 5.99
N THR A 257 -11.95 -33.62 6.64
CA THR A 257 -11.81 -33.77 8.10
C THR A 257 -12.60 -32.70 8.87
N ASP A 258 -12.71 -31.48 8.34
CA ASP A 258 -13.45 -30.41 9.03
C ASP A 258 -14.95 -30.69 8.99
N VAL A 259 -15.47 -31.07 7.82
CA VAL A 259 -16.90 -31.37 7.62
C VAL A 259 -17.32 -32.68 8.31
N ASN A 260 -16.49 -33.72 8.28
CA ASN A 260 -16.86 -35.05 8.79
C ASN A 260 -16.39 -35.34 10.23
N ALA A 261 -15.41 -34.58 10.78
CA ALA A 261 -14.92 -34.76 12.14
C ALA A 261 -15.04 -33.51 13.04
N ARG A 262 -14.59 -32.33 12.59
CA ARG A 262 -14.66 -31.11 13.43
C ARG A 262 -16.09 -30.60 13.62
N LEU A 263 -16.89 -30.55 12.55
CA LEU A 263 -18.25 -30.01 12.59
C LEU A 263 -19.21 -30.83 13.48
N PRO A 264 -19.18 -32.19 13.48
CA PRO A 264 -19.84 -32.99 14.51
C PRO A 264 -19.27 -32.74 15.92
N LEU A 265 -17.96 -32.63 16.06
CA LEU A 265 -17.31 -32.44 17.37
C LEU A 265 -17.67 -31.10 18.01
N PHE A 266 -17.75 -30.01 17.26
CA PHE A 266 -18.30 -28.74 17.74
C PHE A 266 -19.76 -28.88 18.18
N THR A 267 -20.58 -29.64 17.44
CA THR A 267 -21.97 -29.91 17.85
C THR A 267 -22.05 -30.66 19.19
N VAL A 268 -21.15 -31.63 19.42
CA VAL A 268 -21.03 -32.33 20.71
C VAL A 268 -20.49 -31.42 21.81
N GLN A 269 -19.51 -30.56 21.53
CA GLN A 269 -18.97 -29.59 22.48
C GLN A 269 -20.04 -28.58 22.92
N VAL A 270 -20.88 -28.08 22.01
CA VAL A 270 -22.02 -27.20 22.34
C VAL A 270 -23.01 -27.92 23.26
N GLY A 271 -23.37 -29.16 22.95
CA GLY A 271 -24.22 -29.98 23.83
C GLY A 271 -23.59 -30.21 25.21
N ALA A 272 -22.30 -30.52 25.27
CA ALA A 272 -21.56 -30.68 26.51
C ALA A 272 -21.52 -29.39 27.34
N ALA A 273 -21.27 -28.23 26.72
CA ALA A 273 -21.26 -26.93 27.39
C ALA A 273 -22.63 -26.59 28.01
N VAL A 274 -23.73 -26.87 27.31
CA VAL A 274 -25.11 -26.71 27.84
C VAL A 274 -25.37 -27.67 29.01
N LEU A 275 -24.94 -28.94 28.93
CA LEU A 275 -25.07 -29.90 30.03
C LEU A 275 -24.24 -29.50 31.26
N LEU A 276 -23.01 -28.99 31.05
CA LEU A 276 -22.17 -28.45 32.12
C LEU A 276 -22.77 -27.20 32.76
N ALA A 277 -23.35 -26.29 31.96
CA ALA A 277 -24.11 -25.15 32.49
C ALA A 277 -25.30 -25.62 33.34
N GLY A 278 -26.05 -26.64 32.90
CA GLY A 278 -27.11 -27.27 33.68
C GLY A 278 -26.61 -27.85 35.01
N ALA A 279 -25.51 -28.60 35.01
CA ALA A 279 -24.90 -29.15 36.22
C ALA A 279 -24.41 -28.05 37.19
N LEU A 280 -23.88 -26.95 36.66
CA LEU A 280 -23.45 -25.78 37.43
C LEU A 280 -24.64 -25.01 38.03
N ILE A 281 -25.75 -24.89 37.30
CA ILE A 281 -27.03 -24.36 37.83
C ILE A 281 -27.54 -25.26 38.95
N VAL A 282 -27.54 -26.58 38.78
CA VAL A 282 -27.90 -27.54 39.85
C VAL A 282 -26.97 -27.39 41.08
N ASN A 283 -25.70 -27.01 40.88
CA ASN A 283 -24.77 -26.75 41.98
C ASN A 283 -25.06 -25.47 42.79
N ILE A 284 -25.97 -24.58 42.36
CA ILE A 284 -26.45 -23.46 43.18
C ILE A 284 -27.15 -23.97 44.46
N TRP A 285 -27.83 -25.13 44.35
CA TRP A 285 -28.44 -25.83 45.49
C TRP A 285 -27.50 -26.85 46.14
N LEU A 286 -26.70 -27.62 45.37
CA LEU A 286 -25.81 -28.67 45.92
C LEU A 286 -24.53 -28.12 46.58
N ARG A 287 -24.01 -26.98 46.10
CA ARG A 287 -22.91 -26.19 46.70
C ARG A 287 -21.58 -26.94 46.90
N ARG A 288 -21.26 -27.87 46.01
CA ARG A 288 -20.04 -28.69 46.05
C ARG A 288 -18.97 -28.09 45.16
N VAL A 289 -17.74 -27.94 45.67
CA VAL A 289 -16.61 -27.35 44.91
C VAL A 289 -16.11 -28.25 43.76
N TRP A 290 -16.32 -29.57 43.87
CA TRP A 290 -15.88 -30.52 42.83
C TRP A 290 -16.73 -30.44 41.55
N LEU A 291 -17.96 -29.91 41.59
CA LEU A 291 -18.79 -29.78 40.39
C LEU A 291 -18.23 -28.72 39.42
N PRO A 292 -17.87 -27.50 39.87
CA PRO A 292 -17.10 -26.55 39.05
C PRO A 292 -15.74 -27.07 38.58
N ALA A 293 -14.98 -27.74 39.46
CA ALA A 293 -13.68 -28.31 39.06
C ALA A 293 -13.84 -29.44 38.02
N GLY A 294 -14.84 -30.29 38.17
CA GLY A 294 -15.19 -31.35 37.23
C GLY A 294 -15.70 -30.80 35.90
N ALA A 295 -16.52 -29.75 35.91
CA ALA A 295 -16.97 -29.08 34.69
C ALA A 295 -15.79 -28.48 33.91
N ALA A 296 -14.86 -27.80 34.60
CA ALA A 296 -13.64 -27.30 33.97
C ALA A 296 -12.76 -28.45 33.43
N GLY A 297 -12.60 -29.55 34.18
CA GLY A 297 -11.85 -30.73 33.75
C GLY A 297 -12.45 -31.43 32.53
N VAL A 298 -13.78 -31.60 32.49
CA VAL A 298 -14.50 -32.15 31.33
C VAL A 298 -14.37 -31.22 30.13
N TRP A 299 -14.47 -29.90 30.31
CA TRP A 299 -14.25 -28.96 29.21
C TRP A 299 -12.82 -29.03 28.65
N VAL A 300 -11.80 -29.05 29.52
CA VAL A 300 -10.40 -29.22 29.09
C VAL A 300 -10.19 -30.55 28.35
N ALA A 301 -10.80 -31.64 28.82
CA ALA A 301 -10.78 -32.92 28.10
C ALA A 301 -11.44 -32.82 26.71
N MET A 302 -12.57 -32.12 26.59
CA MET A 302 -13.24 -31.88 25.30
C MET A 302 -12.42 -30.99 24.36
N LEU A 303 -11.60 -30.06 24.86
CA LEU A 303 -10.65 -29.30 24.04
C LEU A 303 -9.48 -30.18 23.53
N VAL A 304 -8.98 -31.10 24.36
CA VAL A 304 -7.92 -32.06 23.96
C VAL A 304 -8.46 -33.05 22.91
N ILE A 305 -9.65 -33.61 23.13
CA ILE A 305 -10.37 -34.42 22.12
C ILE A 305 -10.60 -33.60 20.84
N GLY A 306 -10.86 -32.29 20.99
CA GLY A 306 -10.92 -31.26 19.95
C GLY A 306 -9.80 -31.31 18.92
N GLN A 307 -8.58 -31.67 19.34
CA GLN A 307 -7.41 -31.77 18.47
C GLN A 307 -7.11 -33.21 18.05
N ILE A 308 -7.25 -34.17 18.98
CA ILE A 308 -6.87 -35.57 18.74
C ILE A 308 -7.80 -36.25 17.71
N TYR A 309 -9.11 -36.10 17.82
CA TYR A 309 -10.04 -36.82 16.94
C TYR A 309 -9.93 -36.40 15.47
N PRO A 310 -9.91 -35.10 15.11
CA PRO A 310 -9.67 -34.68 13.73
C PRO A 310 -8.30 -35.11 13.19
N ALA A 311 -7.24 -35.07 14.02
CA ALA A 311 -5.90 -35.49 13.61
C ALA A 311 -5.82 -37.00 13.29
N ILE A 312 -6.60 -37.84 13.98
CA ILE A 312 -6.76 -39.26 13.65
C ILE A 312 -7.49 -39.43 12.31
N VAL A 313 -8.60 -38.70 12.08
CA VAL A 313 -9.34 -38.78 10.81
C VAL A 313 -8.45 -38.34 9.63
N GLN A 314 -7.70 -37.24 9.77
CA GLN A 314 -6.76 -36.78 8.77
C GLN A 314 -5.68 -37.83 8.48
N SER A 315 -4.98 -38.30 9.51
CA SER A 315 -3.79 -39.15 9.36
C SER A 315 -4.11 -40.56 8.85
N PHE A 316 -5.25 -41.15 9.25
CA PHE A 316 -5.59 -42.54 8.94
C PHE A 316 -6.54 -42.73 7.76
N PHE A 317 -7.30 -41.70 7.36
CA PHE A 317 -8.28 -41.81 6.27
C PHE A 317 -8.03 -40.81 5.13
N VAL A 318 -7.84 -39.52 5.45
CA VAL A 318 -7.71 -38.48 4.41
C VAL A 318 -6.34 -38.52 3.75
N THR A 319 -5.24 -38.35 4.50
CA THR A 319 -3.88 -38.28 3.94
C THR A 319 -3.52 -39.52 3.08
N PRO A 320 -3.87 -40.77 3.44
CA PRO A 320 -3.61 -41.94 2.60
C PRO A 320 -4.47 -42.04 1.32
N SER A 321 -5.47 -41.17 1.14
CA SER A 321 -6.41 -41.22 0.00
C SER A 321 -6.95 -39.82 -0.36
N ALA A 322 -6.11 -38.79 -0.24
CA ALA A 322 -6.55 -37.40 -0.29
C ALA A 322 -7.20 -37.02 -1.63
N GLN A 323 -6.71 -37.58 -2.74
CA GLN A 323 -7.32 -37.42 -4.08
C GLN A 323 -8.73 -38.01 -4.20
N SER A 324 -9.18 -38.86 -3.27
CA SER A 324 -10.58 -39.34 -3.24
C SER A 324 -11.46 -38.51 -2.30
N TYR A 325 -10.90 -38.04 -1.17
CA TYR A 325 -11.66 -37.35 -0.13
C TYR A 325 -11.73 -35.83 -0.30
N GLU A 326 -10.69 -35.17 -0.82
CA GLU A 326 -10.59 -33.70 -0.83
C GLU A 326 -11.17 -33.05 -2.11
N LEU A 327 -11.33 -33.78 -3.24
CA LEU A 327 -11.81 -33.22 -4.51
C LEU A 327 -13.12 -32.41 -4.41
N PRO A 328 -14.18 -32.85 -3.70
CA PRO A 328 -15.42 -32.10 -3.59
C PRO A 328 -15.28 -30.80 -2.77
N TYR A 329 -14.14 -30.60 -2.10
CA TYR A 329 -13.82 -29.39 -1.34
C TYR A 329 -12.88 -28.48 -2.14
N ILE A 330 -11.95 -29.07 -2.91
CA ILE A 330 -11.15 -28.36 -3.92
C ILE A 330 -12.05 -27.72 -5.00
N GLU A 331 -13.10 -28.41 -5.44
CA GLU A 331 -14.11 -27.85 -6.36
C GLU A 331 -14.77 -26.58 -5.79
N ARG A 332 -15.03 -26.56 -4.47
CA ARG A 332 -15.62 -25.42 -3.76
C ARG A 332 -14.62 -24.29 -3.58
N GLU A 333 -13.36 -24.62 -3.29
CA GLU A 333 -12.23 -23.67 -3.19
C GLU A 333 -11.96 -22.97 -4.53
N ILE A 334 -11.98 -23.71 -5.64
CA ILE A 334 -11.85 -23.15 -6.99
C ILE A 334 -13.01 -22.18 -7.27
N ALA A 335 -14.25 -22.59 -7.01
CA ALA A 335 -15.43 -21.76 -7.24
C ALA A 335 -15.46 -20.53 -6.31
N GLY A 336 -15.20 -20.73 -5.01
CA GLY A 336 -15.27 -19.71 -3.98
C GLY A 336 -14.17 -18.67 -4.12
N THR A 337 -12.91 -19.08 -4.34
CA THR A 337 -11.79 -18.16 -4.59
C THR A 337 -12.02 -17.37 -5.89
N ARG A 338 -12.38 -18.03 -7.01
CA ARG A 338 -12.68 -17.30 -8.26
C ARG A 338 -13.83 -16.31 -8.09
N ALA A 339 -14.86 -16.65 -7.34
CA ALA A 339 -15.95 -15.71 -7.02
C ALA A 339 -15.48 -14.57 -6.12
N ALA A 340 -14.69 -14.84 -5.08
CA ALA A 340 -14.28 -13.86 -4.09
C ALA A 340 -13.31 -12.79 -4.63
N TYR A 341 -12.47 -13.14 -5.61
CA TYR A 341 -11.56 -12.20 -6.30
C TYR A 341 -12.10 -11.66 -7.64
N GLY A 342 -13.34 -11.99 -8.02
CA GLY A 342 -13.99 -11.50 -9.26
C GLY A 342 -13.60 -12.24 -10.55
N LEU A 343 -12.77 -13.28 -10.44
CA LEU A 343 -12.19 -14.05 -11.55
C LEU A 343 -13.14 -15.12 -12.14
N SER A 344 -14.41 -15.18 -11.72
CA SER A 344 -15.39 -16.11 -12.29
C SER A 344 -15.55 -15.95 -13.80
N ASN A 345 -15.54 -14.71 -14.30
CA ASN A 345 -15.91 -14.36 -15.67
C ASN A 345 -14.71 -14.07 -16.60
N VAL A 346 -13.49 -14.52 -16.25
CA VAL A 346 -12.34 -14.40 -17.16
C VAL A 346 -12.60 -15.20 -18.43
N THR A 347 -12.66 -14.53 -19.58
CA THR A 347 -12.82 -15.18 -20.88
C THR A 347 -11.50 -15.83 -21.29
N VAL A 348 -11.54 -17.06 -21.81
CA VAL A 348 -10.33 -17.77 -22.26
C VAL A 348 -10.33 -17.86 -23.79
N SER A 349 -9.27 -17.32 -24.39
CA SER A 349 -8.98 -17.32 -25.82
C SER A 349 -7.66 -18.04 -26.09
N ASN A 350 -7.46 -18.54 -27.30
CA ASN A 350 -6.16 -19.03 -27.76
C ASN A 350 -5.40 -17.89 -28.45
N PHE A 351 -4.07 -17.86 -28.30
CA PHE A 351 -3.18 -16.97 -29.05
C PHE A 351 -1.94 -17.76 -29.45
N THR A 352 -1.47 -17.66 -30.70
CA THR A 352 -0.33 -18.44 -31.19
C THR A 352 1.00 -17.89 -30.67
N GLY A 353 1.32 -16.63 -30.99
CA GLY A 353 2.51 -15.93 -30.50
C GLY A 353 3.86 -16.50 -30.96
N ASP A 354 3.86 -17.46 -31.90
CA ASP A 354 5.04 -18.25 -32.29
C ASP A 354 5.68 -17.80 -33.61
N GLN A 355 5.14 -16.75 -34.25
CA GLN A 355 5.66 -16.17 -35.49
C GLN A 355 6.60 -14.97 -35.22
N PRO A 356 7.56 -14.69 -36.13
CA PRO A 356 8.30 -13.44 -36.15
C PRO A 356 7.44 -12.29 -36.70
N LEU A 357 7.66 -11.07 -36.19
CA LEU A 357 6.84 -9.92 -36.55
C LEU A 357 7.15 -9.47 -37.99
N ASN A 358 6.12 -9.25 -38.80
CA ASN A 358 6.29 -8.78 -40.18
C ASN A 358 5.77 -7.35 -40.42
N LEU A 359 6.20 -6.76 -41.54
CA LEU A 359 5.85 -5.39 -41.91
C LEU A 359 4.33 -5.16 -42.03
N GLN A 360 3.57 -6.16 -42.47
CA GLN A 360 2.14 -6.01 -42.67
C GLN A 360 1.39 -5.99 -41.34
N GLU A 361 1.82 -6.78 -40.34
CA GLU A 361 1.32 -6.69 -38.95
C GLU A 361 1.59 -5.30 -38.36
N VAL A 362 2.82 -4.80 -38.48
CA VAL A 362 3.21 -3.44 -38.06
C VAL A 362 2.37 -2.35 -38.74
N GLN A 363 2.09 -2.48 -40.04
CA GLN A 363 1.28 -1.52 -40.79
C GLN A 363 -0.22 -1.59 -40.46
N ASN A 364 -0.74 -2.78 -40.14
CA ASN A 364 -2.13 -2.97 -39.74
C ASN A 364 -2.42 -2.45 -38.31
N ASP A 365 -1.40 -2.41 -37.44
CA ASP A 365 -1.55 -2.05 -36.03
C ASP A 365 -0.65 -0.88 -35.58
N GLN A 366 -0.61 0.15 -36.44
CA GLN A 366 0.11 1.41 -36.18
C GLN A 366 -0.28 2.12 -34.87
N VAL A 367 -1.47 1.88 -34.30
CA VAL A 367 -1.83 2.49 -33.00
C VAL A 367 -0.96 1.93 -31.89
N THR A 368 -0.84 0.60 -31.81
CA THR A 368 0.00 -0.11 -30.84
C THR A 368 1.46 0.31 -30.96
N VAL A 369 1.98 0.35 -32.19
CA VAL A 369 3.35 0.79 -32.49
C VAL A 369 3.60 2.23 -32.04
N ASN A 370 2.66 3.15 -32.32
CA ASN A 370 2.76 4.55 -31.90
C ASN A 370 2.47 4.77 -30.40
N ASN A 371 2.21 3.72 -29.62
CA ASN A 371 2.02 3.77 -28.17
C ASN A 371 2.95 2.81 -27.41
N LEU A 372 4.05 2.37 -28.05
CA LEU A 372 5.15 1.72 -27.35
C LEU A 372 5.84 2.74 -26.44
N ARG A 373 5.87 2.46 -25.13
CA ARG A 373 6.29 3.39 -24.08
C ARG A 373 7.82 3.52 -24.05
N LEU A 374 8.36 4.53 -24.75
CA LEU A 374 9.81 4.83 -24.81
C LEU A 374 10.39 5.36 -23.49
N TRP A 375 9.53 5.65 -22.54
CA TRP A 375 9.87 6.14 -21.21
C TRP A 375 9.44 5.16 -20.12
N ASP A 376 10.02 5.34 -18.94
CA ASP A 376 9.69 4.60 -17.74
C ASP A 376 9.60 5.59 -16.59
N TYR A 377 8.71 5.31 -15.64
CA TYR A 377 8.41 6.17 -14.49
C TYR A 377 9.67 6.67 -13.77
N ALA A 378 10.67 5.82 -13.51
CA ALA A 378 11.89 6.22 -12.81
C ALA A 378 12.79 7.20 -13.60
N PRO A 379 13.29 6.89 -14.82
CA PRO A 379 14.10 7.84 -15.59
C PRO A 379 13.32 9.07 -16.06
N LEU A 380 11.99 8.97 -16.28
CA LEU A 380 11.16 10.13 -16.62
C LEU A 380 10.96 11.06 -15.42
N LYS A 381 10.76 10.52 -14.20
CA LYS A 381 10.68 11.32 -12.97
C LYS A 381 11.95 12.13 -12.72
N ASP A 382 13.12 11.50 -12.82
CA ASP A 382 14.41 12.21 -12.72
C ASP A 382 14.51 13.34 -13.76
N THR A 383 14.04 13.08 -14.98
CA THR A 383 14.00 14.06 -16.08
C THR A 383 13.06 15.23 -15.80
N TYR A 384 11.85 14.95 -15.29
CA TYR A 384 10.89 15.96 -14.86
C TYR A 384 11.43 16.79 -13.68
N GLU A 385 12.13 16.16 -12.72
CA GLU A 385 12.77 16.85 -11.61
C GLU A 385 13.86 17.84 -12.08
N GLN A 386 14.69 17.49 -13.07
CA GLN A 386 15.70 18.41 -13.60
C GLN A 386 15.11 19.50 -14.52
N LEU A 387 14.16 19.15 -15.41
CA LEU A 387 13.71 20.05 -16.48
C LEU A 387 12.46 20.87 -16.15
N GLN A 388 11.51 20.32 -15.37
CA GLN A 388 10.17 20.90 -15.19
C GLN A 388 9.92 21.52 -13.81
N THR A 389 10.83 21.38 -12.84
CA THR A 389 10.66 21.99 -11.50
C THR A 389 10.90 23.50 -11.49
N ILE A 390 11.92 24.00 -12.21
CA ILE A 390 12.28 25.43 -12.37
C ILE A 390 12.74 26.14 -11.06
N ARG A 391 12.37 25.59 -9.90
CA ARG A 391 12.81 25.96 -8.55
C ARG A 391 12.93 24.69 -7.71
N THR A 392 13.92 24.65 -6.82
CA THR A 392 14.27 23.46 -6.01
C THR A 392 13.18 23.00 -5.04
N TYR A 393 12.13 23.80 -4.80
CA TYR A 393 11.00 23.47 -3.93
C TYR A 393 9.81 22.84 -4.65
N TYR A 394 9.78 22.85 -5.98
CA TYR A 394 8.82 22.04 -6.73
C TYR A 394 9.36 20.61 -6.89
N THR A 395 8.48 19.62 -6.88
CA THR A 395 8.79 18.20 -7.12
C THR A 395 7.69 17.54 -7.93
N PHE A 396 8.02 16.36 -8.45
CA PHE A 396 7.09 15.35 -8.91
C PHE A 396 7.18 14.15 -7.94
N ASN A 397 6.05 13.61 -7.49
CA ASN A 397 6.03 12.51 -6.51
C ASN A 397 6.33 11.15 -7.17
N ASP A 398 5.83 11.00 -8.39
CA ASP A 398 5.58 9.75 -9.11
C ASP A 398 5.64 10.00 -10.64
N ILE A 399 5.16 9.05 -11.45
CA ILE A 399 4.75 9.25 -12.84
C ILE A 399 3.53 8.37 -13.12
N ASP A 400 2.43 9.01 -13.47
CA ASP A 400 1.19 8.40 -13.91
C ASP A 400 1.24 7.93 -15.36
N ILE A 401 0.41 6.93 -15.67
CA ILE A 401 0.07 6.54 -17.05
C ILE A 401 -1.45 6.61 -17.25
N ASP A 402 -1.87 7.32 -18.30
CA ASP A 402 -3.26 7.48 -18.73
C ASP A 402 -3.33 7.71 -20.25
N ARG A 403 -4.50 7.98 -20.83
CA ARG A 403 -4.70 8.13 -22.30
C ARG A 403 -5.63 9.30 -22.65
N TYR A 404 -5.25 10.03 -23.69
CA TYR A 404 -5.90 11.28 -24.11
C TYR A 404 -6.12 11.28 -25.63
N THR A 405 -7.16 11.97 -26.09
CA THR A 405 -7.36 12.26 -27.51
C THR A 405 -6.79 13.63 -27.86
N ILE A 406 -5.58 13.67 -28.43
CA ILE A 406 -4.88 14.91 -28.80
C ILE A 406 -4.82 15.02 -30.32
N ALA A 407 -5.27 16.16 -30.87
CA ALA A 407 -5.35 16.41 -32.31
C ALA A 407 -6.10 15.31 -33.13
N GLY A 408 -7.00 14.56 -32.47
CA GLY A 408 -7.72 13.42 -33.06
C GLY A 408 -6.99 12.08 -33.01
N GLN A 409 -5.77 12.02 -32.47
CA GLN A 409 -5.07 10.77 -32.17
C GLN A 409 -5.39 10.33 -30.73
N TYR A 410 -5.76 9.06 -30.54
CA TYR A 410 -5.89 8.44 -29.23
C TYR A 410 -4.52 7.90 -28.83
N GLN A 411 -3.92 8.46 -27.76
CA GLN A 411 -2.55 8.15 -27.36
C GLN A 411 -2.38 8.11 -25.85
N GLN A 412 -1.47 7.25 -25.39
CA GLN A 412 -1.04 7.15 -24.01
C GLN A 412 -0.12 8.33 -23.66
N LEU A 413 -0.30 8.89 -22.47
CA LEU A 413 0.55 9.92 -21.89
C LEU A 413 1.13 9.42 -20.56
N GLU A 414 2.34 9.86 -20.27
CA GLU A 414 2.85 9.95 -18.91
C GLU A 414 2.55 11.34 -18.34
N ILE A 415 2.16 11.42 -17.07
CA ILE A 415 1.72 12.65 -16.38
C ILE A 415 2.34 12.68 -14.99
N SER A 416 2.63 13.85 -14.42
CA SER A 416 2.80 13.97 -12.96
C SER A 416 2.57 15.39 -12.45
N ALA A 417 1.95 15.49 -11.27
CA ALA A 417 1.64 16.74 -10.59
C ALA A 417 2.90 17.46 -10.09
N ARG A 418 3.01 18.77 -10.39
CA ARG A 418 4.09 19.63 -9.87
C ARG A 418 3.73 20.13 -8.48
N GLU A 419 3.93 19.27 -7.48
CA GLU A 419 3.70 19.59 -6.08
C GLU A 419 4.81 20.44 -5.45
N PHE A 420 4.52 20.98 -4.26
CA PHE A 420 5.42 21.86 -3.52
C PHE A 420 5.92 21.16 -2.23
N ASP A 421 7.24 21.02 -2.09
CA ASP A 421 7.89 20.48 -0.91
C ASP A 421 8.53 21.59 -0.07
N PHE A 422 7.88 21.88 1.06
CA PHE A 422 8.33 22.88 2.03
C PHE A 422 9.69 22.56 2.68
N SER A 423 10.09 21.28 2.74
CA SER A 423 11.37 20.87 3.32
C SER A 423 12.58 21.29 2.46
N LYS A 424 12.36 21.50 1.15
CA LYS A 424 13.37 21.97 0.20
C LYS A 424 13.57 23.50 0.21
N LEU A 425 12.81 24.25 1.03
CA LEU A 425 13.11 25.66 1.32
C LEU A 425 14.34 25.79 2.24
N PRO A 426 15.15 26.87 2.13
CA PRO A 426 16.20 27.15 3.10
C PRO A 426 15.66 27.27 4.53
N ALA A 427 16.41 26.81 5.54
CA ALA A 427 15.97 26.79 6.94
C ALA A 427 15.53 28.16 7.51
N SER A 428 16.05 29.27 6.99
CA SER A 428 15.60 30.63 7.32
C SER A 428 14.21 31.00 6.75
N ALA A 429 13.82 30.34 5.65
CA ALA A 429 12.50 30.46 5.03
C ALA A 429 11.49 29.44 5.57
N GLN A 430 11.93 28.39 6.28
CA GLN A 430 11.06 27.43 6.96
C GLN A 430 10.44 28.03 8.24
N ASN A 431 9.46 28.93 8.06
CA ASN A 431 8.74 29.60 9.15
C ASN A 431 7.22 29.56 8.93
N TRP A 432 6.47 29.80 10.01
CA TRP A 432 5.00 29.69 10.06
C TRP A 432 4.26 30.51 8.99
N VAL A 433 4.72 31.75 8.71
CA VAL A 433 4.09 32.60 7.67
C VAL A 433 4.28 31.97 6.30
N ASN A 434 5.51 31.53 6.00
CA ASN A 434 5.80 30.88 4.73
C ASN A 434 5.04 29.55 4.57
N GLN A 435 4.92 28.77 5.65
CA GLN A 435 4.30 27.43 5.66
C GLN A 435 2.78 27.42 5.49
N HIS A 436 2.10 28.46 6.01
CA HIS A 436 0.63 28.46 6.09
C HIS A 436 -0.05 29.62 5.33
N LEU A 437 0.69 30.66 4.92
CA LEU A 437 0.14 31.87 4.28
C LEU A 437 0.77 32.23 2.93
N VAL A 438 2.01 31.79 2.63
CA VAL A 438 2.72 32.13 1.38
C VAL A 438 2.79 30.94 0.43
N TYR A 439 3.47 29.87 0.82
CA TYR A 439 3.66 28.68 -0.02
C TYR A 439 2.56 27.66 0.25
N THR A 440 1.36 27.99 -0.24
CA THR A 440 0.13 27.26 0.12
C THR A 440 -0.19 26.10 -0.84
N HIS A 441 0.41 26.02 -2.02
CA HIS A 441 0.04 25.07 -3.08
C HIS A 441 1.20 24.70 -4.03
N GLY A 442 1.07 23.56 -4.72
CA GLY A 442 1.83 23.22 -5.93
C GLY A 442 1.24 23.88 -7.18
N TYR A 443 1.89 23.79 -8.35
CA TYR A 443 1.46 24.54 -9.53
C TYR A 443 1.58 23.77 -10.86
N GLY A 444 0.45 23.22 -11.30
CA GLY A 444 0.28 22.53 -12.57
C GLY A 444 0.84 21.13 -12.57
N LEU A 445 1.10 20.61 -13.76
CA LEU A 445 1.69 19.31 -14.01
C LEU A 445 2.60 19.36 -15.23
N ALA A 446 3.37 18.29 -15.43
CA ALA A 446 4.03 17.99 -16.69
C ALA A 446 3.37 16.74 -17.31
N ALA A 447 3.32 16.68 -18.64
CA ALA A 447 2.77 15.53 -19.37
C ALA A 447 3.48 15.34 -20.72
N SER A 448 3.81 14.09 -21.03
CA SER A 448 4.57 13.67 -22.20
C SER A 448 3.86 12.54 -22.96
N PRO A 449 3.82 12.54 -24.30
CA PRO A 449 3.42 11.35 -25.04
C PRO A 449 4.46 10.26 -24.87
N VAL A 450 4.02 9.04 -24.57
CA VAL A 450 4.93 7.94 -24.19
C VAL A 450 5.94 7.54 -25.27
N ASN A 451 5.66 7.87 -26.52
CA ASN A 451 6.48 7.55 -27.70
C ASN A 451 7.32 8.74 -28.19
N ALA A 452 7.24 9.91 -27.56
CA ALA A 452 7.79 11.16 -28.09
C ALA A 452 9.15 11.51 -27.46
N VAL A 453 10.11 11.80 -28.32
CA VAL A 453 11.52 12.08 -27.97
C VAL A 453 12.04 13.24 -28.82
N VAL A 454 12.74 14.17 -28.18
CA VAL A 454 13.30 15.39 -28.77
C VAL A 454 14.77 15.59 -28.40
N GLY A 455 15.50 16.34 -29.21
CA GLY A 455 16.88 16.73 -28.95
C GLY A 455 17.82 15.53 -28.82
N GLU A 456 18.56 15.47 -27.71
CA GLU A 456 19.60 14.46 -27.46
C GLU A 456 19.08 13.18 -26.79
N GLY A 457 17.75 12.98 -26.78
CA GLY A 457 17.09 11.83 -26.14
C GLY A 457 16.25 12.21 -24.92
N LEU A 458 15.50 13.32 -24.99
CA LEU A 458 14.66 13.87 -23.90
C LEU A 458 13.17 13.78 -24.26
N PRO A 459 12.24 13.75 -23.30
CA PRO A 459 10.80 13.63 -23.59
C PRO A 459 10.25 14.92 -24.23
N ASP A 460 9.27 14.77 -25.12
CA ASP A 460 8.45 15.90 -25.56
C ASP A 460 7.35 16.22 -24.54
N TYR A 461 6.75 17.41 -24.60
CA TYR A 461 5.79 17.90 -23.60
C TYR A 461 4.47 18.36 -24.22
N VAL A 462 3.40 17.59 -24.00
CA VAL A 462 2.01 18.02 -24.28
C VAL A 462 1.41 18.85 -23.15
N VAL A 463 2.03 18.85 -21.96
CA VAL A 463 1.97 19.92 -20.96
C VAL A 463 3.35 20.11 -20.34
N GLY A 464 3.82 21.35 -20.22
CA GLY A 464 5.04 21.66 -19.49
C GLY A 464 5.15 23.16 -19.19
N GLN A 465 6.32 23.59 -18.75
CA GLN A 465 6.61 24.98 -18.36
C GLN A 465 5.79 25.47 -17.15
N LEU A 466 5.95 26.75 -16.82
CA LEU A 466 5.37 27.41 -15.65
C LEU A 466 5.12 28.90 -15.99
N PRO A 467 3.85 29.35 -16.17
CA PRO A 467 2.62 28.57 -16.03
C PRO A 467 2.49 27.44 -17.08
N PRO A 468 1.70 26.38 -16.83
CA PRO A 468 1.55 25.26 -17.76
C PRO A 468 1.07 25.68 -19.15
N MET A 469 1.76 25.22 -20.18
CA MET A 469 1.42 25.41 -21.59
C MET A 469 1.55 24.07 -22.34
N GLY A 470 0.74 23.90 -23.39
CA GLY A 470 0.76 22.69 -24.21
C GLY A 470 -0.54 22.43 -24.97
N ALA A 471 -0.72 21.19 -25.43
CA ALA A 471 -1.88 20.73 -26.16
C ALA A 471 -3.07 20.43 -25.22
N VAL A 472 -2.80 19.84 -24.04
CA VAL A 472 -3.79 19.70 -22.98
C VAL A 472 -3.82 21.01 -22.19
N LYS A 473 -4.99 21.65 -22.09
CA LYS A 473 -5.14 22.97 -21.48
C LYS A 473 -5.40 22.83 -19.99
N VAL A 474 -4.57 23.45 -19.16
CA VAL A 474 -4.78 23.59 -17.71
C VAL A 474 -5.09 25.05 -17.42
N THR A 475 -6.34 25.36 -17.04
CA THR A 475 -6.79 26.72 -16.72
C THR A 475 -6.82 26.99 -15.21
N GLN A 476 -6.91 25.94 -14.39
CA GLN A 476 -6.82 26.01 -12.93
C GLN A 476 -5.66 25.11 -12.46
N PRO A 477 -4.40 25.59 -12.52
CA PRO A 477 -3.22 24.77 -12.25
C PRO A 477 -2.87 24.62 -10.75
N ALA A 478 -3.36 25.49 -9.87
CA ALA A 478 -2.95 25.49 -8.46
C ALA A 478 -3.43 24.24 -7.68
N ILE A 479 -2.48 23.49 -7.12
CA ILE A 479 -2.67 22.21 -6.40
C ILE A 479 -2.61 22.49 -4.88
N TYR A 480 -3.77 22.78 -4.30
CA TYR A 480 -3.93 22.90 -2.86
C TYR A 480 -4.07 21.54 -2.17
N PHE A 481 -4.48 20.51 -2.90
CA PHE A 481 -4.67 19.14 -2.44
C PHE A 481 -3.94 18.19 -3.38
N GLY A 482 -2.99 17.45 -2.81
CA GLY A 482 -2.08 16.52 -3.49
C GLY A 482 -1.33 15.69 -2.45
N GLU A 483 -0.48 14.77 -2.87
CA GLU A 483 0.16 13.78 -1.99
C GLU A 483 1.16 14.40 -1.00
N LEU A 484 2.01 15.32 -1.45
CA LEU A 484 3.01 15.98 -0.59
C LEU A 484 2.41 17.05 0.33
N THR A 485 1.12 17.40 0.18
CA THR A 485 0.44 18.46 0.98
C THR A 485 0.10 18.05 2.43
N THR A 486 1.10 17.64 3.20
CA THR A 486 0.96 17.23 4.62
C THR A 486 0.55 18.36 5.58
N ASN A 487 0.91 19.61 5.26
CA ASN A 487 0.72 20.77 6.14
C ASN A 487 -0.60 21.52 5.87
N TYR A 488 -1.27 22.00 6.91
CA TYR A 488 -2.47 22.83 6.76
C TYR A 488 -2.16 24.20 6.12
N ALA A 489 -3.15 24.84 5.49
CA ALA A 489 -3.03 26.20 4.92
C ALA A 489 -4.17 27.12 5.41
N LEU A 490 -3.94 28.44 5.42
CA LEU A 490 -4.85 29.47 5.93
C LEU A 490 -5.14 30.52 4.85
N VAL A 491 -6.21 30.31 4.10
CA VAL A 491 -6.41 30.99 2.80
C VAL A 491 -7.88 31.44 2.62
N PRO A 492 -8.15 32.60 2.00
CA PRO A 492 -7.22 33.71 1.77
C PRO A 492 -6.78 34.38 3.08
N SER A 493 -5.68 35.13 3.05
CA SER A 493 -5.17 35.88 4.21
C SER A 493 -4.80 37.34 3.84
N ASN A 494 -4.45 38.17 4.84
CA ASN A 494 -3.91 39.51 4.57
C ASN A 494 -2.50 39.48 3.92
N THR A 495 -1.82 38.33 3.94
CA THR A 495 -0.64 38.04 3.14
C THR A 495 -1.08 37.33 1.86
N ARG A 496 -0.61 37.78 0.69
CA ARG A 496 -0.88 37.11 -0.58
C ARG A 496 -0.05 35.84 -0.72
N GLU A 497 -0.66 34.83 -1.33
CA GLU A 497 -0.08 33.52 -1.57
C GLU A 497 0.85 33.59 -2.79
N PHE A 498 2.00 32.92 -2.73
CA PHE A 498 2.88 32.74 -3.89
C PHE A 498 2.22 31.78 -4.87
N ASP A 499 2.17 32.15 -6.16
CA ASP A 499 1.52 31.40 -7.23
C ASP A 499 2.59 30.65 -8.06
N TYR A 500 3.48 31.39 -8.73
CA TYR A 500 4.61 30.85 -9.48
C TYR A 500 5.68 31.94 -9.76
N PRO A 501 6.93 31.57 -10.08
CA PRO A 501 7.97 32.54 -10.42
C PRO A 501 7.93 32.89 -11.92
N GLN A 502 7.97 34.18 -12.26
CA GLN A 502 7.98 34.68 -13.64
C GLN A 502 9.26 35.49 -13.92
N GLY A 503 10.30 34.79 -14.38
CA GLY A 503 11.60 35.38 -14.66
C GLY A 503 12.31 35.82 -13.37
N SER A 504 12.38 37.13 -13.15
CA SER A 504 12.99 37.77 -11.96
C SER A 504 11.97 38.34 -10.96
N GLN A 505 10.67 38.15 -11.21
CA GLN A 505 9.59 38.52 -10.30
C GLN A 505 8.77 37.29 -9.91
N ASP A 506 8.11 37.35 -8.76
CA ASP A 506 7.20 36.30 -8.30
C ASP A 506 5.75 36.74 -8.54
N VAL A 507 4.93 35.83 -9.06
CA VAL A 507 3.48 36.03 -9.23
C VAL A 507 2.79 35.57 -7.95
N PHE A 508 1.78 36.33 -7.54
CA PHE A 508 1.02 36.08 -6.32
C PHE A 508 -0.47 35.94 -6.63
N THR A 509 -1.14 35.09 -5.88
CA THR A 509 -2.56 34.75 -6.02
C THR A 509 -3.32 35.05 -4.73
N THR A 510 -4.56 34.58 -4.66
CA THR A 510 -5.44 34.62 -3.49
C THR A 510 -6.50 33.54 -3.68
N TYR A 511 -6.59 32.57 -2.76
CA TYR A 511 -7.55 31.48 -2.85
C TYR A 511 -8.99 31.99 -2.92
N THR A 512 -9.76 31.44 -3.85
CA THR A 512 -11.18 31.79 -4.10
C THR A 512 -12.16 30.65 -3.82
N GLY A 513 -11.64 29.46 -3.48
CA GLY A 513 -12.45 28.29 -3.19
C GLY A 513 -13.23 28.39 -1.88
N THR A 514 -14.05 27.38 -1.59
CA THR A 514 -15.15 27.49 -0.61
C THR A 514 -15.24 26.33 0.41
N HIS A 515 -14.47 25.26 0.23
CA HIS A 515 -14.61 24.02 1.02
C HIS A 515 -13.62 23.90 2.20
N GLY A 516 -13.04 25.01 2.66
CA GLY A 516 -12.23 25.09 3.87
C GLY A 516 -13.03 25.50 5.12
N VAL A 517 -12.48 25.26 6.31
CA VAL A 517 -13.16 25.56 7.58
C VAL A 517 -13.06 27.06 7.92
N PRO A 518 -14.16 27.82 8.08
CA PRO A 518 -14.06 29.26 8.35
C PRO A 518 -13.40 29.58 9.70
N MET A 519 -12.34 30.41 9.69
CA MET A 519 -11.58 30.83 10.88
C MET A 519 -12.22 32.02 11.63
N THR A 520 -13.54 31.97 11.81
CA THR A 520 -14.31 33.02 12.49
C THR A 520 -14.33 32.85 14.01
N GLY A 521 -13.94 33.89 14.75
CA GLY A 521 -14.15 33.99 16.20
C GLY A 521 -13.68 32.76 17.00
N ALA A 522 -14.62 32.06 17.64
CA ALA A 522 -14.33 30.89 18.48
C ALA A 522 -13.66 29.72 17.73
N ASN A 523 -13.83 29.61 16.40
CA ASN A 523 -13.17 28.58 15.61
C ASN A 523 -11.64 28.70 15.68
N ARG A 524 -11.11 29.93 15.72
CA ARG A 524 -9.67 30.18 15.88
C ARG A 524 -9.12 29.58 17.18
N ALA A 525 -9.88 29.68 18.27
CA ALA A 525 -9.50 29.08 19.55
C ALA A 525 -9.61 27.55 19.54
N LEU A 526 -10.67 26.99 18.95
CA LEU A 526 -10.83 25.53 18.83
C LEU A 526 -9.72 24.90 17.97
N TRP A 527 -9.41 25.48 16.82
CA TRP A 527 -8.36 24.98 15.93
C TRP A 527 -6.96 25.23 16.47
N SER A 528 -6.74 26.35 17.19
CA SER A 528 -5.52 26.57 17.98
C SER A 528 -5.28 25.46 19.00
N LEU A 529 -6.31 25.02 19.73
CA LEU A 529 -6.20 23.91 20.68
C LEU A 529 -6.04 22.54 20.01
N LYS A 530 -6.71 22.31 18.87
CA LYS A 530 -6.64 21.06 18.07
C LYS A 530 -5.28 20.84 17.43
N LEU A 531 -4.64 21.91 16.93
CA LEU A 531 -3.37 21.85 16.21
C LEU A 531 -2.16 22.22 17.09
N GLY A 532 -2.38 22.67 18.34
CA GLY A 532 -1.34 23.13 19.25
C GLY A 532 -0.74 24.51 18.90
N ASP A 533 -1.35 25.22 17.94
CA ASP A 533 -0.76 26.41 17.32
C ASP A 533 -1.44 27.70 17.81
N VAL A 534 -0.70 28.52 18.56
CA VAL A 534 -1.19 29.79 19.13
C VAL A 534 -1.35 30.89 18.07
N ASN A 535 -0.64 30.82 16.93
CA ASN A 535 -0.69 31.82 15.88
C ASN A 535 -2.09 31.87 15.22
N LEU A 536 -2.78 30.73 15.17
CA LEU A 536 -4.19 30.66 14.76
C LEU A 536 -5.08 31.62 15.57
N LEU A 537 -4.81 31.77 16.87
CA LEU A 537 -5.55 32.67 17.75
C LEU A 537 -5.08 34.13 17.65
N VAL A 538 -3.77 34.38 17.58
CA VAL A 538 -3.21 35.75 17.74
C VAL A 538 -2.80 36.47 16.45
N SER A 539 -2.64 35.77 15.33
CA SER A 539 -2.14 36.37 14.08
C SER A 539 -3.14 37.35 13.46
N SER A 540 -2.67 38.56 13.14
CA SER A 540 -3.42 39.57 12.39
C SER A 540 -3.54 39.28 10.89
N GLN A 541 -2.87 38.24 10.39
CA GLN A 541 -2.98 37.82 8.99
C GLN A 541 -4.29 37.05 8.70
N ILE A 542 -4.84 36.40 9.73
CA ILE A 542 -6.08 35.62 9.66
C ILE A 542 -7.27 36.56 9.86
N THR A 543 -8.21 36.54 8.91
CA THR A 543 -9.43 37.34 8.92
C THR A 543 -10.68 36.46 9.11
N ASN A 544 -11.87 37.06 9.17
CA ASN A 544 -13.13 36.32 9.14
C ASN A 544 -13.46 35.72 7.75
N GLN A 545 -12.70 36.05 6.70
CA GLN A 545 -12.80 35.42 5.37
C GLN A 545 -11.83 34.24 5.21
N THR A 546 -10.81 34.13 6.08
CA THR A 546 -9.81 33.06 6.03
C THR A 546 -10.44 31.71 6.35
N GLN A 547 -10.15 30.72 5.51
CA GLN A 547 -10.51 29.32 5.69
C GLN A 547 -9.26 28.53 6.06
N LEU A 548 -9.44 27.47 6.85
CA LEU A 548 -8.43 26.47 7.15
C LEU A 548 -8.60 25.27 6.21
N LEU A 549 -7.60 25.04 5.37
CA LEU A 549 -7.48 23.81 4.57
C LEU A 549 -6.70 22.78 5.41
N TYR A 550 -7.41 21.79 5.96
CA TYR A 550 -6.89 20.75 6.85
C TYR A 550 -7.08 19.34 6.26
N ARG A 551 -6.23 18.37 6.63
CA ARG A 551 -6.03 17.08 5.91
C ARG A 551 -5.95 17.33 4.40
N ARG A 552 -4.81 17.83 3.95
CA ARG A 552 -4.61 18.25 2.56
C ARG A 552 -4.04 17.11 1.69
N ASN A 553 -3.17 16.27 2.25
CA ASN A 553 -2.84 14.96 1.69
C ASN A 553 -4.14 14.21 1.34
N ILE A 554 -4.21 13.75 0.08
CA ILE A 554 -5.42 13.19 -0.51
C ILE A 554 -5.78 11.80 0.05
N VAL A 555 -4.77 10.99 0.39
CA VAL A 555 -4.93 9.64 0.97
C VAL A 555 -5.42 9.73 2.41
N ASP A 556 -4.80 10.56 3.26
CA ASP A 556 -5.25 10.87 4.63
C ASP A 556 -6.70 11.39 4.64
N ARG A 557 -7.04 12.23 3.66
CA ARG A 557 -8.37 12.83 3.50
C ARG A 557 -9.44 11.77 3.25
N VAL A 558 -9.25 10.87 2.28
CA VAL A 558 -10.26 9.83 2.00
C VAL A 558 -10.29 8.76 3.09
N ASN A 559 -9.16 8.42 3.69
CA ASN A 559 -9.10 7.50 4.83
C ASN A 559 -9.90 8.04 6.03
N GLU A 560 -9.84 9.33 6.34
CA GLU A 560 -10.71 9.90 7.38
C GLU A 560 -12.19 9.88 6.97
N LEU A 561 -12.53 10.25 5.73
CA LEU A 561 -13.92 10.32 5.26
C LEU A 561 -14.61 8.95 5.22
N ALA A 562 -13.89 7.91 4.79
CA ALA A 562 -14.41 6.56 4.66
C ALA A 562 -13.42 5.49 5.19
N PRO A 563 -13.15 5.43 6.52
CA PRO A 563 -12.18 4.54 7.17
C PRO A 563 -12.61 3.06 7.21
N PHE A 564 -13.47 2.68 6.28
CA PHE A 564 -14.17 1.39 6.17
C PHE A 564 -14.07 0.82 4.75
N LEU A 565 -13.37 1.53 3.86
CA LEU A 565 -12.84 1.06 2.59
C LEU A 565 -11.32 0.95 2.74
N THR A 566 -10.69 0.03 2.01
CA THR A 566 -9.24 0.02 1.78
C THR A 566 -8.96 0.89 0.55
N PHE A 567 -7.90 1.70 0.53
CA PHE A 567 -7.58 2.57 -0.62
C PHE A 567 -6.37 2.07 -1.38
N ASP A 568 -6.30 2.38 -2.68
CA ASP A 568 -5.13 2.13 -3.53
C ASP A 568 -3.87 2.81 -2.99
N ALA A 569 -2.70 2.27 -3.32
CA ALA A 569 -1.43 2.89 -2.98
C ALA A 569 -1.06 4.09 -3.88
N ASP A 570 -1.70 4.22 -5.05
CA ASP A 570 -1.21 4.99 -6.21
C ASP A 570 -2.32 5.91 -6.80
N PRO A 571 -2.61 7.08 -6.18
CA PRO A 571 -3.65 8.02 -6.63
C PRO A 571 -3.21 8.80 -7.89
N TYR A 572 -4.02 8.77 -8.95
CA TYR A 572 -3.61 9.32 -10.24
C TYR A 572 -4.20 10.68 -10.62
N SER A 573 -3.40 11.49 -11.30
CA SER A 573 -3.65 12.86 -11.71
C SER A 573 -4.18 12.96 -13.16
N VAL A 574 -5.29 13.67 -13.35
CA VAL A 574 -5.97 13.83 -14.65
C VAL A 574 -6.41 15.27 -14.90
N VAL A 575 -6.48 15.68 -16.18
CA VAL A 575 -6.95 17.02 -16.58
C VAL A 575 -8.30 16.94 -17.29
N VAL A 576 -9.35 17.45 -16.64
CA VAL A 576 -10.70 17.50 -17.21
C VAL A 576 -11.23 18.94 -17.14
N ASP A 577 -11.74 19.45 -18.27
CA ASP A 577 -12.29 20.81 -18.42
C ASP A 577 -11.36 21.94 -17.90
N GLY A 578 -10.04 21.71 -17.95
CA GLY A 578 -9.03 22.66 -17.51
C GLY A 578 -8.70 22.65 -16.02
N ARG A 579 -9.31 21.76 -15.24
CA ARG A 579 -8.99 21.49 -13.82
C ARG A 579 -8.14 20.22 -13.68
N VAL A 580 -7.28 20.21 -12.66
CA VAL A 580 -6.58 19.00 -12.21
C VAL A 580 -7.44 18.28 -11.18
N TYR A 581 -7.64 16.98 -11.38
CA TYR A 581 -8.30 16.08 -10.43
C TYR A 581 -7.38 14.92 -10.09
N TRP A 582 -7.49 14.42 -8.86
CA TRP A 582 -6.97 13.11 -8.49
C TRP A 582 -8.09 12.08 -8.57
N ILE A 583 -7.82 10.91 -9.13
CA ILE A 583 -8.67 9.73 -9.05
C ILE A 583 -7.95 8.71 -8.18
N LEU A 584 -8.61 8.27 -7.10
CA LEU A 584 -8.08 7.28 -6.17
C LEU A 584 -9.05 6.12 -6.06
N ASP A 585 -8.51 4.92 -6.18
CA ASP A 585 -9.25 3.67 -6.15
C ASP A 585 -9.56 3.21 -4.72
N ALA A 586 -10.75 2.65 -4.51
CA ALA A 586 -11.22 2.24 -3.19
C ALA A 586 -11.96 0.90 -3.21
N TYR A 587 -11.55 0.05 -2.29
CA TYR A 587 -11.87 -1.36 -2.20
C TYR A 587 -12.74 -1.68 -1.00
N THR A 588 -13.65 -2.63 -1.19
CA THR A 588 -14.26 -3.37 -0.07
C THR A 588 -13.58 -4.71 0.08
N THR A 589 -13.00 -4.94 1.24
CA THR A 589 -12.23 -6.15 1.59
C THR A 589 -12.97 -7.01 2.62
N GLY A 590 -12.63 -8.30 2.70
CA GLY A 590 -13.22 -9.23 3.65
C GLY A 590 -12.32 -10.43 3.94
N VAL A 591 -12.54 -11.08 5.08
CA VAL A 591 -11.66 -12.16 5.63
C VAL A 591 -12.42 -13.44 5.99
N THR A 592 -13.71 -13.51 5.66
CA THR A 592 -14.65 -14.56 6.08
C THR A 592 -15.35 -15.27 4.93
N TYR A 593 -14.97 -14.99 3.67
CA TYR A 593 -15.65 -15.56 2.50
C TYR A 593 -15.48 -17.09 2.47
N PRO A 594 -16.56 -17.89 2.37
CA PRO A 594 -16.46 -19.35 2.44
C PRO A 594 -15.78 -19.94 1.19
N TYR A 595 -14.84 -20.85 1.40
CA TYR A 595 -14.02 -21.51 0.38
C TYR A 595 -13.25 -20.52 -0.52
N SER A 596 -12.69 -19.47 0.05
CA SER A 596 -11.75 -18.57 -0.63
C SER A 596 -10.39 -18.59 0.04
N GLN A 597 -9.33 -18.72 -0.77
CA GLN A 597 -7.94 -18.61 -0.31
C GLN A 597 -7.63 -17.23 0.25
N THR A 598 -6.91 -17.19 1.38
CA THR A 598 -6.39 -15.93 1.94
C THR A 598 -5.08 -15.53 1.27
N VAL A 599 -4.92 -14.23 0.99
CA VAL A 599 -3.66 -13.60 0.55
C VAL A 599 -3.45 -12.26 1.26
N THR A 600 -2.20 -11.83 1.37
CA THR A 600 -1.87 -10.50 1.90
C THR A 600 -2.04 -9.44 0.80
N PHE A 601 -3.04 -8.57 0.94
CA PHE A 601 -3.26 -7.40 0.09
C PHE A 601 -2.24 -6.30 0.38
N GLN A 602 -1.80 -5.60 -0.68
CA GLN A 602 -0.84 -4.49 -0.61
C GLN A 602 0.41 -4.82 0.26
N PRO A 603 1.15 -5.91 -0.02
CA PRO A 603 2.22 -6.42 0.84
C PRO A 603 3.39 -5.43 1.02
N SER A 604 3.57 -4.50 0.08
CA SER A 604 4.60 -3.44 0.12
C SER A 604 4.16 -2.17 0.87
N SER A 605 2.89 -2.08 1.31
CA SER A 605 2.36 -0.90 1.98
C SER A 605 2.81 -0.78 3.45
N SER A 606 2.50 0.36 4.08
CA SER A 606 2.70 0.57 5.51
C SER A 606 1.71 -0.19 6.41
N SER A 607 0.68 -0.81 5.84
CA SER A 607 -0.40 -1.52 6.56
C SER A 607 -0.98 -2.67 5.72
N PRO A 608 -0.15 -3.69 5.39
CA PRO A 608 -0.62 -4.85 4.62
C PRO A 608 -1.72 -5.60 5.38
N THR A 609 -2.70 -6.13 4.65
CA THR A 609 -3.88 -6.80 5.25
C THR A 609 -4.15 -8.14 4.61
N ASP A 610 -4.31 -9.18 5.43
CA ASP A 610 -4.76 -10.49 4.94
C ASP A 610 -6.25 -10.44 4.60
N ILE A 611 -6.58 -10.79 3.35
CA ILE A 611 -7.94 -10.82 2.80
C ILE A 611 -8.24 -12.17 2.18
N ASN A 612 -9.52 -12.53 2.10
CA ASN A 612 -10.00 -13.58 1.19
C ASN A 612 -11.20 -13.14 0.32
N TYR A 613 -11.50 -11.84 0.30
CA TYR A 613 -12.48 -11.19 -0.58
C TYR A 613 -12.03 -9.76 -0.89
N VAL A 614 -12.16 -9.34 -2.16
CA VAL A 614 -11.95 -7.94 -2.57
C VAL A 614 -12.81 -7.55 -3.78
N ARG A 615 -13.30 -6.32 -3.77
CA ARG A 615 -13.89 -5.65 -4.94
C ARG A 615 -13.37 -4.23 -5.03
N ASN A 616 -13.08 -3.79 -6.26
CA ASN A 616 -12.99 -2.37 -6.57
C ASN A 616 -14.41 -1.80 -6.65
N SER A 617 -14.97 -1.43 -5.50
CA SER A 617 -16.38 -1.04 -5.39
C SER A 617 -16.60 0.46 -5.59
N VAL A 618 -15.57 1.29 -5.41
CA VAL A 618 -15.68 2.76 -5.44
C VAL A 618 -14.49 3.40 -6.16
N LYS A 619 -14.77 4.38 -7.03
CA LYS A 619 -13.81 5.37 -7.53
C LYS A 619 -13.99 6.67 -6.74
N VAL A 620 -12.92 7.24 -6.21
CA VAL A 620 -12.96 8.55 -5.54
C VAL A 620 -12.32 9.61 -6.44
N VAL A 621 -13.02 10.71 -6.69
CA VAL A 621 -12.48 11.86 -7.44
C VAL A 621 -12.29 13.05 -6.50
N ILE A 622 -11.11 13.67 -6.52
CA ILE A 622 -10.75 14.77 -5.63
C ILE A 622 -10.31 15.98 -6.47
N ASP A 623 -10.99 17.11 -6.34
CA ASP A 623 -10.58 18.37 -6.99
C ASP A 623 -9.29 18.89 -6.34
N ALA A 624 -8.22 19.10 -7.12
CA ALA A 624 -6.92 19.50 -6.58
C ALA A 624 -6.89 20.93 -6.00
N TYR A 625 -7.91 21.75 -6.25
CA TYR A 625 -8.02 23.13 -5.75
C TYR A 625 -8.97 23.23 -4.55
N GLU A 626 -10.15 22.61 -4.61
CA GLU A 626 -11.16 22.63 -3.54
C GLU A 626 -10.98 21.50 -2.50
N GLY A 627 -10.35 20.40 -2.89
CA GLY A 627 -10.18 19.20 -2.05
C GLY A 627 -11.48 18.41 -1.85
N THR A 628 -12.58 18.77 -2.52
CA THR A 628 -13.85 18.02 -2.48
C THR A 628 -13.64 16.62 -3.03
N ALA A 629 -13.85 15.61 -2.19
CA ALA A 629 -13.72 14.19 -2.56
C ALA A 629 -15.11 13.57 -2.80
N ASP A 630 -15.36 13.09 -4.01
CA ASP A 630 -16.61 12.47 -4.44
C ASP A 630 -16.46 10.95 -4.58
N PHE A 631 -17.29 10.17 -3.90
CA PHE A 631 -17.21 8.70 -3.88
C PHE A 631 -18.25 8.10 -4.85
N TYR A 632 -17.82 7.59 -5.99
CA TYR A 632 -18.67 7.00 -7.03
C TYR A 632 -18.66 5.46 -6.96
N VAL A 633 -19.81 4.83 -6.72
CA VAL A 633 -19.93 3.37 -6.65
C VAL A 633 -19.91 2.77 -8.06
N ILE A 634 -18.89 1.98 -8.35
CA ILE A 634 -18.64 1.32 -9.66
C ILE A 634 -19.14 -0.14 -9.69
N ASP A 635 -19.03 -0.90 -8.59
CA ASP A 635 -19.72 -2.20 -8.42
C ASP A 635 -20.92 -2.06 -7.47
N PRO A 636 -22.14 -1.79 -7.96
CA PRO A 636 -23.34 -1.73 -7.14
C PRO A 636 -23.89 -3.11 -6.71
N LYS A 637 -23.25 -4.23 -7.11
CA LYS A 637 -23.66 -5.60 -6.76
C LYS A 637 -22.95 -6.12 -5.51
N ASP A 638 -21.78 -5.56 -5.17
CA ASP A 638 -21.03 -5.93 -3.97
C ASP A 638 -21.89 -5.77 -2.68
N PRO A 639 -22.03 -6.84 -1.86
CA PRO A 639 -22.79 -6.79 -0.62
C PRO A 639 -22.22 -5.80 0.41
N ILE A 640 -20.92 -5.53 0.40
CA ILE A 640 -20.27 -4.68 1.42
C ILE A 640 -20.57 -3.20 1.14
N ILE A 641 -20.31 -2.70 -0.08
CA ILE A 641 -20.61 -1.31 -0.46
C ILE A 641 -22.10 -1.02 -0.42
N LYS A 642 -22.95 -2.02 -0.72
CA LYS A 642 -24.41 -1.91 -0.60
C LYS A 642 -24.85 -1.63 0.84
N ALA A 643 -24.25 -2.30 1.83
CA ALA A 643 -24.52 -2.06 3.24
C ALA A 643 -23.96 -0.69 3.71
N TYR A 644 -22.73 -0.33 3.29
CA TYR A 644 -22.17 0.98 3.62
C TYR A 644 -22.91 2.15 2.94
N ARG A 645 -23.43 1.97 1.73
CA ARG A 645 -24.27 2.97 1.03
C ARG A 645 -25.62 3.19 1.71
N ALA A 646 -26.18 2.15 2.34
CA ALA A 646 -27.37 2.29 3.19
C ALA A 646 -27.05 2.98 4.53
N THR A 647 -25.84 2.78 5.07
CA THR A 647 -25.34 3.44 6.28
C THR A 647 -25.02 4.93 6.06
N PHE A 648 -24.39 5.25 4.93
CA PHE A 648 -23.84 6.57 4.60
C PHE A 648 -24.41 7.10 3.27
N PRO A 649 -25.73 7.32 3.16
CA PRO A 649 -26.38 7.66 1.88
C PRO A 649 -25.97 9.01 1.29
N SER A 650 -25.41 9.92 2.10
CA SER A 650 -24.89 11.22 1.66
C SER A 650 -23.46 11.18 1.11
N LEU A 651 -22.73 10.08 1.30
CA LEU A 651 -21.35 9.92 0.83
C LEU A 651 -21.26 9.44 -0.63
N PHE A 652 -22.16 8.52 -1.01
CA PHE A 652 -22.01 7.71 -2.22
C PHE A 652 -22.90 8.13 -3.38
N LYS A 653 -22.25 8.51 -4.48
CA LYS A 653 -22.88 8.81 -5.78
C LYS A 653 -22.93 7.55 -6.67
N PRO A 654 -23.94 7.37 -7.54
CA PRO A 654 -23.90 6.34 -8.57
C PRO A 654 -22.88 6.70 -9.65
N ILE A 655 -22.23 5.72 -10.29
CA ILE A 655 -21.26 5.97 -11.37
C ILE A 655 -21.83 6.82 -12.52
N ASP A 656 -23.12 6.74 -12.81
CA ASP A 656 -23.80 7.54 -13.84
C ASP A 656 -23.73 9.05 -13.59
N ALA A 657 -23.59 9.47 -12.31
CA ALA A 657 -23.44 10.88 -11.92
C ALA A 657 -22.01 11.41 -12.12
N MET A 658 -21.02 10.57 -12.41
CA MET A 658 -19.66 11.01 -12.73
C MET A 658 -19.64 11.80 -14.06
N PRO A 659 -18.96 12.95 -14.14
CA PRO A 659 -18.79 13.67 -15.40
C PRO A 659 -18.15 12.80 -16.49
N ALA A 660 -18.61 12.94 -17.73
CA ALA A 660 -18.21 12.04 -18.82
C ALA A 660 -16.70 12.09 -19.13
N GLY A 661 -16.06 13.26 -18.97
CA GLY A 661 -14.60 13.38 -19.08
C GLY A 661 -13.89 12.53 -18.03
N LEU A 662 -14.19 12.71 -16.74
CA LEU A 662 -13.63 11.90 -15.65
C LEU A 662 -13.89 10.40 -15.83
N ARG A 663 -15.06 10.01 -16.33
CA ARG A 663 -15.36 8.59 -16.63
C ARG A 663 -14.47 8.02 -17.73
N ALA A 664 -14.08 8.82 -18.72
CA ALA A 664 -13.15 8.40 -19.78
C ALA A 664 -11.71 8.16 -19.29
N HIS A 665 -11.36 8.65 -18.10
CA HIS A 665 -10.04 8.46 -17.49
C HIS A 665 -9.98 7.28 -16.50
N LEU A 666 -11.06 6.51 -16.28
CA LEU A 666 -11.03 5.39 -15.34
C LEU A 666 -10.09 4.26 -15.80
N ARG A 667 -9.13 3.86 -14.96
CA ARG A 667 -8.28 2.67 -15.16
C ARG A 667 -8.67 1.49 -14.27
N VAL A 668 -8.38 0.25 -14.67
CA VAL A 668 -8.42 -0.91 -13.75
C VAL A 668 -7.16 -0.82 -12.86
N PRO A 669 -7.27 -0.75 -11.53
CA PRO A 669 -6.14 -0.43 -10.68
C PRO A 669 -5.17 -1.60 -10.47
N VAL A 670 -3.90 -1.28 -10.20
CA VAL A 670 -2.80 -2.25 -10.16
C VAL A 670 -2.86 -3.15 -8.92
N ASP A 671 -3.15 -2.61 -7.72
CA ASP A 671 -3.18 -3.39 -6.47
C ASP A 671 -4.21 -4.55 -6.52
N LEU A 672 -5.37 -4.33 -7.14
CA LEU A 672 -6.34 -5.40 -7.37
C LEU A 672 -5.86 -6.38 -8.45
N PHE A 673 -5.31 -5.89 -9.55
CA PHE A 673 -4.93 -6.75 -10.67
C PHE A 673 -3.72 -7.64 -10.35
N ASP A 674 -2.73 -7.16 -9.60
CA ASP A 674 -1.60 -7.98 -9.13
C ASP A 674 -2.07 -9.16 -8.26
N VAL A 675 -2.97 -8.88 -7.31
CA VAL A 675 -3.57 -9.91 -6.45
C VAL A 675 -4.44 -10.88 -7.27
N GLN A 676 -5.17 -10.38 -8.25
CA GLN A 676 -5.93 -11.22 -9.19
C GLN A 676 -5.02 -12.09 -10.08
N VAL A 677 -3.89 -11.57 -10.55
CA VAL A 677 -2.84 -12.28 -11.29
C VAL A 677 -2.26 -13.41 -10.44
N GLY A 678 -1.88 -13.12 -9.19
CA GLY A 678 -1.33 -14.10 -8.25
C GLY A 678 -2.31 -15.23 -7.92
N ILE A 679 -3.60 -14.93 -7.79
CA ILE A 679 -4.66 -15.95 -7.68
C ILE A 679 -4.79 -16.71 -9.00
N TYR A 680 -4.97 -16.03 -10.14
CA TYR A 680 -5.25 -16.68 -11.43
C TYR A 680 -4.12 -17.61 -11.91
N ALA A 681 -2.86 -17.33 -11.53
CA ALA A 681 -1.71 -18.21 -11.74
C ALA A 681 -1.95 -19.67 -11.30
N THR A 682 -2.75 -19.88 -10.25
CA THR A 682 -3.19 -21.21 -9.79
C THR A 682 -4.66 -21.49 -10.17
N TYR A 683 -5.55 -20.50 -10.05
CA TYR A 683 -7.00 -20.66 -10.17
C TYR A 683 -7.57 -20.54 -11.60
N HIS A 684 -6.72 -20.45 -12.63
CA HIS A 684 -7.13 -20.76 -14.00
C HIS A 684 -7.45 -22.25 -14.16
N ILE A 685 -6.84 -23.13 -13.35
CA ILE A 685 -7.11 -24.57 -13.33
C ILE A 685 -8.49 -24.81 -12.72
N THR A 686 -9.43 -25.30 -13.54
CA THR A 686 -10.83 -25.53 -13.12
C THR A 686 -11.16 -27.00 -12.84
N ASP A 687 -10.35 -27.96 -13.27
CA ASP A 687 -10.51 -29.38 -12.90
C ASP A 687 -9.87 -29.65 -11.52
N PRO A 688 -10.64 -30.14 -10.52
CA PRO A 688 -10.12 -30.37 -9.17
C PRO A 688 -9.00 -31.41 -9.06
N LYS A 689 -8.89 -32.36 -10.01
CA LYS A 689 -7.83 -33.39 -10.01
C LYS A 689 -6.52 -32.82 -10.53
N VAL A 690 -6.58 -31.99 -11.58
CA VAL A 690 -5.42 -31.25 -12.09
C VAL A 690 -4.93 -30.24 -11.05
N PHE A 691 -5.87 -29.53 -10.40
CA PHE A 691 -5.55 -28.61 -9.29
C PHE A 691 -4.90 -29.33 -8.11
N PHE A 692 -5.41 -30.51 -7.71
CA PHE A 692 -4.80 -31.34 -6.66
C PHE A 692 -3.36 -31.75 -6.99
N ALA A 693 -3.07 -32.09 -8.26
CA ALA A 693 -1.74 -32.47 -8.70
C ALA A 693 -0.78 -31.26 -8.85
N ARG A 694 -1.32 -30.04 -9.03
CA ARG A 694 -0.58 -28.78 -9.23
C ARG A 694 0.38 -28.80 -10.44
N GLU A 695 0.07 -29.60 -11.46
CA GLU A 695 0.94 -29.84 -12.62
C GLU A 695 0.95 -28.69 -13.65
N ASP A 696 -0.13 -27.92 -13.75
CA ASP A 696 -0.31 -26.85 -14.76
C ASP A 696 -0.22 -25.43 -14.17
N VAL A 697 0.28 -25.29 -12.93
CA VAL A 697 0.39 -24.00 -12.23
C VAL A 697 1.36 -23.07 -12.96
N TRP A 698 1.03 -21.78 -13.02
CA TRP A 698 1.86 -20.74 -13.61
C TRP A 698 2.64 -19.98 -12.52
N ASP A 699 3.79 -19.42 -12.89
CA ASP A 699 4.52 -18.44 -12.10
C ASP A 699 4.40 -17.05 -12.76
N ILE A 700 4.61 -16.00 -11.96
CA ILE A 700 4.91 -14.65 -12.45
C ILE A 700 6.32 -14.68 -13.09
N PRO A 701 6.49 -14.26 -14.36
CA PRO A 701 7.80 -14.20 -14.99
C PRO A 701 8.72 -13.19 -14.32
N THR A 702 10.03 -13.43 -14.44
CA THR A 702 11.05 -12.44 -14.09
C THR A 702 11.68 -11.81 -15.33
N ALA A 703 12.34 -10.66 -15.13
CA ALA A 703 13.23 -10.02 -16.11
C ALA A 703 14.41 -9.36 -15.38
N GLN A 704 15.50 -9.07 -16.10
CA GLN A 704 16.59 -8.22 -15.59
C GLN A 704 16.31 -6.75 -15.93
N THR A 705 16.73 -5.84 -15.05
CA THR A 705 16.47 -4.38 -15.15
C THR A 705 17.76 -3.55 -15.18
N SER A 706 18.91 -4.21 -15.25
CA SER A 706 20.24 -3.62 -15.49
C SER A 706 21.22 -4.73 -15.87
N PRO A 707 22.30 -4.47 -16.64
CA PRO A 707 23.19 -5.54 -17.09
C PRO A 707 23.86 -6.26 -15.91
N GLY A 708 23.64 -7.57 -15.80
CA GLY A 708 24.13 -8.37 -14.67
C GLY A 708 23.34 -8.23 -13.35
N SER A 709 22.18 -7.56 -13.35
CA SER A 709 21.31 -7.50 -12.17
C SER A 709 20.71 -8.86 -11.81
N VAL A 710 20.24 -9.00 -10.56
CA VAL A 710 19.34 -10.10 -10.20
C VAL A 710 18.02 -9.90 -10.94
N ALA A 711 17.44 -10.98 -11.46
CA ALA A 711 16.14 -10.96 -12.11
C ALA A 711 15.02 -10.67 -11.10
N ALA A 712 14.15 -9.70 -11.39
CA ALA A 712 13.02 -9.30 -10.56
C ALA A 712 11.69 -9.75 -11.18
N PRO A 713 10.63 -10.00 -10.38
CA PRO A 713 9.29 -10.27 -10.91
C PRO A 713 8.76 -9.13 -11.77
N VAL A 714 8.29 -9.45 -12.97
CA VAL A 714 7.58 -8.49 -13.83
C VAL A 714 6.33 -8.00 -13.10
N GLN A 715 6.14 -6.69 -13.04
CA GLN A 715 4.91 -6.07 -12.51
C GLN A 715 3.88 -5.95 -13.64
N PRO A 716 2.57 -5.89 -13.37
CA PRO A 716 1.58 -5.53 -14.38
C PRO A 716 1.81 -4.11 -14.93
N TYR A 717 1.51 -3.87 -16.21
CA TYR A 717 1.75 -2.57 -16.86
C TYR A 717 0.63 -2.16 -17.84
N TYR A 718 0.36 -0.85 -17.89
CA TYR A 718 -0.62 -0.27 -18.81
C TYR A 718 -0.05 -0.10 -20.23
N VAL A 719 -0.86 -0.47 -21.22
CA VAL A 719 -0.56 -0.36 -22.66
C VAL A 719 -1.80 0.08 -23.43
N LEU A 720 -1.60 0.72 -24.59
CA LEU A 720 -2.67 1.10 -25.51
C LEU A 720 -2.52 0.31 -26.81
N PHE A 721 -3.29 -0.77 -26.98
CA PHE A 721 -3.21 -1.64 -28.17
C PHE A 721 -4.55 -2.27 -28.53
N ARG A 722 -4.63 -2.89 -29.71
CA ARG A 722 -5.81 -3.63 -30.18
C ARG A 722 -5.75 -5.09 -29.71
N LEU A 723 -6.71 -5.52 -28.90
CA LEU A 723 -6.80 -6.93 -28.48
C LEU A 723 -6.98 -7.87 -29.70
N PRO A 724 -6.39 -9.08 -29.70
CA PRO A 724 -6.58 -10.05 -30.78
C PRO A 724 -8.06 -10.37 -31.05
N GLY A 725 -8.51 -10.07 -32.27
CA GLY A 725 -9.90 -10.23 -32.72
C GLY A 725 -10.77 -8.98 -32.60
N GLU A 726 -10.39 -7.99 -31.79
CA GLU A 726 -11.09 -6.71 -31.67
C GLU A 726 -10.74 -5.74 -32.81
N GLN A 727 -11.60 -4.75 -33.05
CA GLN A 727 -11.39 -3.76 -34.12
C GLN A 727 -10.69 -2.48 -33.64
N ASN A 728 -10.98 -2.06 -32.41
CA ASN A 728 -10.53 -0.80 -31.84
C ASN A 728 -9.32 -1.01 -30.90
N PRO A 729 -8.44 -0.01 -30.76
CA PRO A 729 -7.46 0.03 -29.67
C PRO A 729 -8.15 0.35 -28.33
N GLU A 730 -7.65 -0.23 -27.24
CA GLU A 730 -8.15 0.01 -25.88
C GLU A 730 -6.99 0.26 -24.92
N PHE A 731 -7.28 0.97 -23.82
CA PHE A 731 -6.40 1.06 -22.65
C PHE A 731 -6.53 -0.21 -21.80
N LEU A 732 -5.42 -0.92 -21.65
CA LEU A 732 -5.37 -2.28 -21.12
C LEU A 732 -4.29 -2.36 -20.04
N LEU A 733 -4.58 -3.04 -18.94
CA LEU A 733 -3.58 -3.46 -17.97
C LEU A 733 -3.28 -4.94 -18.21
N ILE A 734 -2.04 -5.29 -18.54
CA ILE A 734 -1.67 -6.65 -18.96
C ILE A 734 -0.60 -7.31 -18.09
N MET A 735 -0.58 -8.65 -18.11
CA MET A 735 0.41 -9.46 -17.42
C MET A 735 0.70 -10.80 -18.14
N PRO A 736 1.95 -11.10 -18.52
CA PRO A 736 2.35 -12.41 -19.04
C PRO A 736 2.58 -13.46 -17.93
N PHE A 737 2.49 -14.75 -18.28
CA PHE A 737 2.70 -15.89 -17.39
C PHE A 737 3.63 -16.94 -18.00
N THR A 738 4.41 -17.63 -17.16
CA THR A 738 5.21 -18.81 -17.53
C THR A 738 4.76 -20.04 -16.75
N PRO A 739 4.98 -21.29 -17.21
CA PRO A 739 4.75 -22.48 -16.40
C PRO A 739 5.67 -22.48 -15.17
N ARG A 740 5.20 -23.04 -14.06
CA ARG A 740 5.95 -23.04 -12.81
C ARG A 740 7.36 -23.62 -12.96
N GLY A 741 8.37 -22.86 -12.54
CA GLY A 741 9.78 -23.21 -12.67
C GLY A 741 10.34 -23.20 -14.11
N LYS A 742 9.67 -22.52 -15.05
CA LYS A 742 10.14 -22.33 -16.44
C LYS A 742 10.08 -20.86 -16.85
N ASN A 743 10.88 -20.52 -17.87
CA ASN A 743 11.02 -19.15 -18.37
C ASN A 743 10.35 -18.92 -19.74
N ASN A 744 9.77 -19.95 -20.37
CA ASN A 744 8.97 -19.82 -21.59
C ASN A 744 7.54 -19.37 -21.25
N MET A 745 6.89 -18.55 -22.07
CA MET A 745 5.51 -18.16 -21.83
C MET A 745 4.52 -19.32 -22.04
N VAL A 746 3.36 -19.22 -21.39
CA VAL A 746 2.23 -20.16 -21.52
C VAL A 746 0.88 -19.45 -21.63
N SER A 747 0.78 -18.22 -21.12
CA SER A 747 -0.43 -17.41 -21.19
C SER A 747 -0.08 -15.93 -21.00
N TRP A 748 -1.02 -15.05 -21.30
CA TRP A 748 -1.07 -13.69 -20.76
C TRP A 748 -2.52 -13.31 -20.44
N VAL A 749 -2.72 -12.31 -19.58
CA VAL A 749 -4.05 -11.80 -19.21
C VAL A 749 -4.09 -10.30 -19.44
N ALA A 750 -5.23 -9.81 -19.92
CA ALA A 750 -5.57 -8.39 -20.01
C ALA A 750 -6.80 -8.08 -19.16
N ALA A 751 -6.78 -6.92 -18.51
CA ALA A 751 -7.94 -6.25 -17.93
C ALA A 751 -8.28 -5.00 -18.76
N ARG A 752 -9.53 -4.88 -19.20
CA ARG A 752 -10.01 -3.79 -20.08
C ARG A 752 -10.42 -2.57 -19.25
N SER A 753 -9.92 -1.39 -19.62
CA SER A 753 -10.22 -0.12 -18.89
C SER A 753 -11.14 0.83 -19.65
N ASP A 754 -11.54 0.54 -20.88
CA ASP A 754 -12.29 1.49 -21.72
C ASP A 754 -13.78 1.14 -21.90
N GLY A 755 -14.61 2.19 -21.87
CA GLY A 755 -16.01 2.15 -22.30
C GLY A 755 -16.89 1.14 -21.56
N ALA A 756 -17.63 0.33 -22.32
CA ALA A 756 -18.56 -0.67 -21.77
C ALA A 756 -17.86 -1.95 -21.26
N HIS A 757 -16.58 -2.13 -21.60
CA HIS A 757 -15.78 -3.31 -21.26
C HIS A 757 -14.95 -3.10 -19.98
N TYR A 758 -15.10 -1.97 -19.29
CA TYR A 758 -14.42 -1.68 -18.03
C TYR A 758 -14.53 -2.82 -17.02
N GLY A 759 -13.39 -3.39 -16.61
CA GLY A 759 -13.33 -4.50 -15.65
C GLY A 759 -13.61 -5.89 -16.23
N GLU A 760 -13.68 -6.03 -17.56
CA GLU A 760 -13.62 -7.35 -18.22
C GLU A 760 -12.18 -7.89 -18.24
N TYR A 761 -12.04 -9.21 -18.13
CA TYR A 761 -10.76 -9.91 -18.15
C TYR A 761 -10.71 -10.95 -19.27
N VAL A 762 -9.63 -10.97 -20.04
CA VAL A 762 -9.38 -11.96 -21.10
C VAL A 762 -8.03 -12.62 -20.87
N SER A 763 -7.99 -13.95 -20.89
CA SER A 763 -6.80 -14.78 -20.77
C SER A 763 -6.50 -15.44 -22.11
N TYR A 764 -5.31 -15.19 -22.65
CA TYR A 764 -4.85 -15.69 -23.93
C TYR A 764 -3.81 -16.80 -23.72
N VAL A 765 -4.25 -18.04 -23.87
CA VAL A 765 -3.45 -19.25 -23.64
C VAL A 765 -2.67 -19.63 -24.91
N LEU A 766 -1.40 -20.02 -24.73
CA LEU A 766 -0.47 -20.33 -25.81
C LEU A 766 -0.40 -21.84 -26.12
N PRO A 767 0.04 -22.25 -27.33
CA PRO A 767 0.12 -23.66 -27.72
C PRO A 767 1.17 -24.42 -26.90
N LYS A 768 0.77 -25.52 -26.25
CA LYS A 768 1.66 -26.34 -25.40
C LYS A 768 2.65 -27.22 -26.19
N ASP A 769 2.55 -27.25 -27.52
CA ASP A 769 3.48 -27.90 -28.44
C ASP A 769 4.57 -26.96 -28.98
N LYS A 770 4.49 -25.65 -28.69
CA LYS A 770 5.46 -24.63 -29.11
C LYS A 770 6.27 -24.09 -27.93
N VAL A 771 7.41 -23.49 -28.24
CA VAL A 771 8.21 -22.72 -27.27
C VAL A 771 8.12 -21.25 -27.67
N ILE A 772 7.35 -20.49 -26.89
CA ILE A 772 7.26 -19.03 -26.97
C ILE A 772 8.18 -18.49 -25.88
N PHE A 773 9.13 -17.62 -26.21
CA PHE A 773 10.05 -17.07 -25.21
C PHE A 773 9.30 -16.24 -24.15
N GLY A 774 9.73 -16.32 -22.89
CA GLY A 774 9.27 -15.38 -21.85
C GLY A 774 10.27 -14.25 -21.58
N PRO A 775 9.88 -13.25 -20.77
CA PRO A 775 10.69 -12.05 -20.52
C PRO A 775 12.15 -12.36 -20.16
N GLN A 776 12.40 -13.26 -19.19
CA GLN A 776 13.77 -13.63 -18.83
C GLN A 776 14.59 -14.25 -19.98
N GLN A 777 13.96 -14.99 -20.90
CA GLN A 777 14.69 -15.56 -22.05
C GLN A 777 15.05 -14.48 -23.07
N VAL A 778 14.20 -13.48 -23.25
CA VAL A 778 14.49 -12.35 -24.14
C VAL A 778 15.53 -11.42 -23.51
N ALA A 779 15.44 -11.11 -22.22
CA ALA A 779 16.48 -10.38 -21.46
C ALA A 779 17.85 -11.08 -21.58
N ASN A 780 17.90 -12.42 -21.49
CA ASN A 780 19.13 -13.18 -21.76
C ASN A 780 19.62 -12.99 -23.20
N ARG A 781 18.77 -13.17 -24.23
CA ARG A 781 19.14 -12.98 -25.65
C ARG A 781 19.63 -11.56 -25.95
N ILE A 782 19.10 -10.56 -25.25
CA ILE A 782 19.54 -9.16 -25.33
C ILE A 782 20.96 -9.02 -24.74
N ASN A 783 21.17 -9.52 -23.52
CA ASN A 783 22.47 -9.46 -22.84
C ASN A 783 23.57 -10.33 -23.50
N GLU A 784 23.18 -11.39 -24.22
CA GLU A 784 24.06 -12.27 -25.03
C GLU A 784 24.42 -11.67 -26.41
N ASN A 785 23.68 -10.67 -26.89
CA ASN A 785 23.95 -10.03 -28.18
C ASN A 785 25.29 -9.27 -28.13
N THR A 786 26.24 -9.65 -28.97
CA THR A 786 27.62 -9.11 -28.95
C THR A 786 27.71 -7.61 -29.19
N THR A 787 26.76 -7.01 -29.92
CA THR A 787 26.72 -5.56 -30.16
C THR A 787 26.19 -4.83 -28.93
N ILE A 788 25.06 -5.30 -28.38
CA ILE A 788 24.42 -4.71 -27.20
C ILE A 788 25.33 -4.85 -25.98
N SER A 789 25.87 -6.05 -25.73
CA SER A 789 26.78 -6.37 -24.62
C SER A 789 28.06 -5.53 -24.66
N LYS A 790 28.63 -5.32 -25.86
CA LYS A 790 29.77 -4.41 -26.08
C LYS A 790 29.40 -2.97 -25.74
N ASP A 791 28.30 -2.45 -26.28
CA ASP A 791 27.93 -1.06 -26.10
C ASP A 791 27.49 -0.78 -24.65
N PHE A 792 26.80 -1.71 -23.98
CA PHE A 792 26.57 -1.68 -22.54
C PHE A 792 27.89 -1.59 -21.75
N THR A 793 28.91 -2.36 -22.13
CA THR A 793 30.26 -2.31 -21.51
C THR A 793 31.02 -1.01 -21.81
N LEU A 794 30.66 -0.28 -22.86
CA LEU A 794 31.23 1.03 -23.20
C LEU A 794 30.49 2.20 -22.53
N PHE A 795 29.17 2.08 -22.39
CA PHE A 795 28.31 3.08 -21.76
C PHE A 795 28.36 3.02 -20.23
N HIS A 796 28.47 1.82 -19.64
CA HIS A 796 28.51 1.60 -18.19
C HIS A 796 29.97 1.66 -17.67
N GLN A 797 30.57 2.86 -17.72
CA GLN A 797 31.99 3.10 -17.39
C GLN A 797 32.20 4.19 -16.34
N ALA A 798 33.46 4.54 -16.05
CA ALA A 798 33.83 5.52 -15.03
C ALA A 798 33.38 6.95 -15.40
N GLY A 799 32.12 7.26 -15.09
CA GLY A 799 31.48 8.56 -15.35
C GLY A 799 30.04 8.46 -15.85
N SER A 800 29.61 7.30 -16.35
CA SER A 800 28.26 7.08 -16.88
C SER A 800 27.73 5.68 -16.60
N GLN A 801 26.41 5.55 -16.49
CA GLN A 801 25.70 4.34 -16.14
C GLN A 801 24.58 4.10 -17.16
N VAL A 802 24.57 2.88 -17.70
CA VAL A 802 23.40 2.33 -18.43
C VAL A 802 22.30 2.05 -17.42
N GLN A 803 21.10 2.48 -17.75
CA GLN A 803 19.86 2.08 -17.09
C GLN A 803 18.98 1.41 -18.15
N GLN A 804 18.68 0.11 -17.98
CA GLN A 804 17.69 -0.57 -18.79
C GLN A 804 16.29 -0.14 -18.31
N GLY A 805 15.35 -0.04 -19.23
CA GLY A 805 13.94 0.15 -18.93
C GLY A 805 13.23 -1.14 -18.53
N ASN A 806 11.91 -1.07 -18.46
CA ASN A 806 11.10 -2.27 -18.26
C ASN A 806 10.94 -3.03 -19.59
N LEU A 807 11.25 -4.34 -19.59
CA LEU A 807 11.03 -5.22 -20.73
C LEU A 807 9.53 -5.52 -20.88
N LEU A 808 8.86 -4.81 -21.78
CA LEU A 808 7.43 -4.97 -22.07
C LEU A 808 7.20 -6.08 -23.12
N VAL A 809 6.07 -6.78 -23.02
CA VAL A 809 5.66 -7.84 -23.95
C VAL A 809 4.32 -7.45 -24.57
N VAL A 810 4.37 -6.94 -25.81
CA VAL A 810 3.21 -6.39 -26.51
C VAL A 810 2.78 -7.35 -27.63
N PRO A 811 1.56 -7.91 -27.57
CA PRO A 811 0.99 -8.68 -28.68
C PRO A 811 0.73 -7.76 -29.89
N ILE A 812 1.16 -8.17 -31.09
CA ILE A 812 0.89 -7.46 -32.35
C ILE A 812 0.56 -8.50 -33.42
N GLY A 813 -0.65 -8.45 -33.98
CA GLY A 813 -1.12 -9.52 -34.86
C GLY A 813 -1.18 -10.87 -34.12
N ASP A 814 -0.60 -11.92 -34.71
CA ASP A 814 -0.40 -13.24 -34.09
C ASP A 814 1.02 -13.40 -33.48
N SER A 815 1.77 -12.30 -33.36
CA SER A 815 3.18 -12.23 -32.96
C SER A 815 3.36 -11.53 -31.59
N PHE A 816 4.48 -11.77 -30.91
CA PHE A 816 4.89 -11.00 -29.73
C PHE A 816 6.05 -10.06 -30.06
N LEU A 817 5.87 -8.76 -29.81
CA LEU A 817 6.94 -7.78 -29.78
C LEU A 817 7.42 -7.58 -28.34
N TYR A 818 8.69 -7.89 -28.09
CA TYR A 818 9.35 -7.55 -26.84
C TYR A 818 10.06 -6.22 -27.02
N PHE A 819 9.85 -5.30 -26.09
CA PHE A 819 10.27 -3.91 -26.20
C PHE A 819 11.05 -3.50 -24.94
N GLU A 820 12.22 -2.88 -25.12
CA GLU A 820 13.04 -2.37 -24.00
C GLU A 820 13.75 -1.06 -24.39
N PRO A 821 13.53 0.05 -23.66
CA PRO A 821 14.24 1.31 -23.86
C PRO A 821 15.54 1.35 -23.05
N ILE A 822 16.58 2.01 -23.57
CA ILE A 822 17.89 2.14 -22.91
C ILE A 822 18.23 3.60 -22.68
N TYR A 823 18.38 3.94 -21.40
CA TYR A 823 18.76 5.28 -20.96
C TYR A 823 20.24 5.32 -20.56
N LEU A 824 20.88 6.45 -20.83
CA LEU A 824 22.21 6.76 -20.36
C LEU A 824 22.15 7.94 -19.39
N ARG A 825 22.83 7.82 -18.24
CA ARG A 825 22.97 8.92 -17.28
C ARG A 825 24.42 9.09 -16.84
N ALA A 826 24.79 10.28 -16.41
CA ALA A 826 26.08 10.51 -15.74
C ALA A 826 26.05 9.97 -14.30
N ASN A 827 27.21 9.59 -13.74
CA ASN A 827 27.33 9.05 -12.38
C ASN A 827 27.30 10.16 -11.32
N GLN A 828 26.24 10.98 -11.34
CA GLN A 828 26.02 12.14 -10.48
C GLN A 828 24.52 12.26 -10.15
N ALA A 829 24.19 12.81 -8.96
CA ALA A 829 22.80 12.92 -8.50
C ALA A 829 21.93 13.90 -9.32
N THR A 830 22.55 14.85 -10.02
CA THR A 830 21.89 15.81 -10.93
C THR A 830 22.06 15.39 -12.40
N SER A 831 22.11 14.08 -12.67
CA SER A 831 22.18 13.55 -14.02
C SER A 831 20.80 13.50 -14.66
N LEU A 832 20.75 13.87 -15.94
CA LEU A 832 19.58 13.77 -16.80
C LEU A 832 19.61 12.42 -17.52
N PRO A 833 18.64 11.50 -17.30
CA PRO A 833 18.56 10.27 -18.07
C PRO A 833 18.13 10.54 -19.52
N GLU A 834 19.00 10.21 -20.47
CA GLU A 834 18.76 10.42 -21.89
C GLU A 834 18.50 9.08 -22.58
N LEU A 835 17.39 8.94 -23.31
CA LEU A 835 17.14 7.75 -24.13
C LEU A 835 18.17 7.71 -25.27
N LYS A 836 19.00 6.66 -25.32
CA LYS A 836 20.06 6.51 -26.34
C LYS A 836 19.82 5.37 -27.32
N LYS A 837 19.07 4.33 -26.93
CA LYS A 837 18.77 3.18 -27.79
C LYS A 837 17.37 2.64 -27.52
N VAL A 838 16.80 2.01 -28.54
CA VAL A 838 15.62 1.14 -28.43
C VAL A 838 16.02 -0.27 -28.85
N ILE A 839 15.64 -1.25 -28.02
CA ILE A 839 15.78 -2.68 -28.31
C ILE A 839 14.39 -3.22 -28.61
N LEU A 840 14.29 -3.98 -29.71
CA LEU A 840 13.13 -4.79 -30.02
C LEU A 840 13.55 -6.24 -30.22
N ALA A 841 12.70 -7.20 -29.85
CA ALA A 841 12.90 -8.60 -30.18
C ALA A 841 11.58 -9.30 -30.54
N ASP A 842 11.70 -10.42 -31.25
CA ASP A 842 10.62 -11.36 -31.53
C ASP A 842 11.12 -12.81 -31.30
N GLN A 843 10.36 -13.82 -31.76
CA GLN A 843 10.76 -15.23 -31.64
C GLN A 843 12.00 -15.62 -32.48
N ALA A 844 12.47 -14.78 -33.41
CA ALA A 844 13.59 -15.06 -34.30
C ALA A 844 14.85 -14.21 -33.99
N GLN A 845 14.70 -12.90 -33.80
CA GLN A 845 15.80 -11.94 -33.85
C GLN A 845 15.72 -10.85 -32.75
N VAL A 846 16.75 -9.99 -32.71
CA VAL A 846 16.85 -8.82 -31.81
C VAL A 846 17.37 -7.65 -32.64
N ALA A 847 16.62 -6.56 -32.69
CA ALA A 847 16.97 -5.29 -33.32
C ALA A 847 17.47 -4.28 -32.26
N TYR A 848 18.39 -3.40 -32.66
CA TYR A 848 19.04 -2.43 -31.79
C TYR A 848 19.38 -1.16 -32.57
N ALA A 849 18.71 -0.06 -32.26
CA ALA A 849 18.83 1.18 -33.01
C ALA A 849 18.72 2.42 -32.10
N ASP A 850 18.98 3.60 -32.68
CA ASP A 850 18.92 4.88 -31.97
C ASP A 850 17.48 5.39 -31.83
N THR A 851 16.54 4.85 -32.62
CA THR A 851 15.11 5.24 -32.63
C THR A 851 14.20 4.02 -32.80
N LEU A 852 12.96 4.13 -32.32
CA LEU A 852 11.94 3.10 -32.45
C LEU A 852 11.70 2.67 -33.91
N GLN A 853 11.52 3.63 -34.82
CA GLN A 853 11.28 3.33 -36.23
C GLN A 853 12.44 2.54 -36.87
N GLN A 854 13.69 2.92 -36.60
CA GLN A 854 14.85 2.16 -37.09
C GLN A 854 14.92 0.75 -36.49
N ALA A 855 14.55 0.57 -35.22
CA ALA A 855 14.50 -0.76 -34.61
C ALA A 855 13.40 -1.62 -35.24
N ILE A 856 12.24 -1.04 -35.56
CA ILE A 856 11.16 -1.71 -36.31
C ILE A 856 11.65 -2.10 -37.70
N ASP A 857 12.27 -1.18 -38.44
CA ASP A 857 12.76 -1.44 -39.80
C ASP A 857 13.86 -2.52 -39.83
N GLN A 858 14.71 -2.57 -38.81
CA GLN A 858 15.64 -3.70 -38.60
C GLN A 858 14.89 -5.01 -38.36
N LEU A 859 13.88 -5.02 -37.49
CA LEU A 859 13.14 -6.23 -37.09
C LEU A 859 12.32 -6.82 -38.26
N VAL A 860 11.55 -6.00 -38.98
CA VAL A 860 10.69 -6.47 -40.08
C VAL A 860 11.40 -6.58 -41.43
N GLY A 861 12.71 -6.35 -41.47
CA GLY A 861 13.55 -6.50 -42.66
C GLY A 861 13.40 -5.40 -43.73
N THR A 862 12.70 -4.29 -43.44
CA THR A 862 12.65 -3.10 -44.32
C THR A 862 13.91 -2.25 -44.27
N SER A 863 14.81 -2.51 -43.32
CA SER A 863 16.14 -1.94 -43.23
C SER A 863 16.96 -2.21 -44.50
N THR A 864 16.84 -1.29 -45.46
CA THR A 864 17.98 -0.97 -46.31
C THR A 864 19.11 -0.57 -45.38
N ALA A 865 20.17 -1.36 -45.32
CA ALA A 865 21.37 -1.02 -44.57
C ALA A 865 21.74 0.44 -44.85
N PRO A 866 22.11 1.24 -43.82
CA PRO A 866 22.46 2.65 -44.02
C PRO A 866 23.42 2.76 -45.21
N PRO A 867 23.15 3.63 -46.21
CA PRO A 867 24.00 3.74 -47.39
C PRO A 867 25.41 3.96 -46.88
N PRO A 868 26.33 3.01 -47.08
CA PRO A 868 27.48 2.90 -46.21
C PRO A 868 28.28 4.18 -46.35
N THR A 869 28.70 4.78 -45.23
CA THR A 869 29.57 5.96 -45.20
C THR A 869 31.00 5.65 -45.61
N ASN A 870 31.14 4.64 -46.48
CA ASN A 870 32.00 4.64 -47.67
C ASN A 870 31.81 5.94 -48.49
N SER A 871 32.27 7.07 -47.93
CA SER A 871 33.33 7.80 -48.65
C SER A 871 34.33 6.73 -49.09
N PRO A 872 34.40 6.37 -50.39
CA PRO A 872 35.04 5.14 -50.81
C PRO A 872 36.49 5.13 -50.29
N PRO A 873 36.93 4.08 -49.57
CA PRO A 873 38.29 4.04 -49.06
C PRO A 873 39.24 4.27 -50.25
N PRO A 874 40.15 5.26 -50.16
CA PRO A 874 40.82 5.84 -51.32
C PRO A 874 41.48 4.72 -52.11
N THR A 875 41.00 4.49 -53.34
CA THR A 875 41.20 3.22 -54.04
C THR A 875 42.69 2.90 -54.11
N ILE A 876 43.11 1.90 -53.33
CA ILE A 876 44.51 1.59 -53.10
C ILE A 876 45.06 0.89 -54.34
N THR A 877 45.40 1.70 -55.35
CA THR A 877 46.05 1.23 -56.57
C THR A 877 47.46 0.72 -56.24
N PRO A 878 48.00 -0.25 -57.00
CA PRO A 878 49.41 -0.66 -56.85
C PRO A 878 50.40 0.50 -56.96
N ALA A 879 50.06 1.54 -57.74
CA ALA A 879 50.84 2.77 -57.85
C ALA A 879 50.86 3.56 -56.52
N LEU A 880 49.73 3.69 -55.81
CA LEU A 880 49.67 4.35 -54.51
C LEU A 880 50.45 3.57 -53.43
N ILE A 881 50.39 2.23 -53.45
CA ILE A 881 51.21 1.39 -52.55
C ILE A 881 52.70 1.62 -52.81
N ALA A 882 53.12 1.60 -54.08
CA ALA A 882 54.51 1.85 -54.47
C ALA A 882 54.98 3.26 -54.04
N GLN A 883 54.12 4.27 -54.22
CA GLN A 883 54.42 5.66 -53.84
C GLN A 883 54.53 5.86 -52.32
N VAL A 884 53.67 5.20 -51.53
CA VAL A 884 53.78 5.21 -50.06
C VAL A 884 55.02 4.45 -49.59
N ALA A 885 55.34 3.29 -50.18
CA ALA A 885 56.54 2.52 -49.85
C ALA A 885 57.84 3.26 -50.20
N ASP A 886 57.87 4.00 -51.32
CA ASP A 886 58.98 4.86 -51.72
C ASP A 886 59.18 6.03 -50.73
N LEU A 887 58.11 6.75 -50.37
CA LEU A 887 58.18 7.82 -49.36
C LEU A 887 58.66 7.31 -47.99
N ILE A 888 58.23 6.12 -47.55
CA ILE A 888 58.76 5.46 -46.34
C ILE A 888 60.25 5.15 -46.50
N THR A 889 60.68 4.68 -47.67
CA THR A 889 62.08 4.34 -47.95
C THR A 889 62.96 5.60 -47.91
N GLN A 890 62.54 6.69 -48.57
CA GLN A 890 63.24 7.98 -48.55
C GLN A 890 63.28 8.57 -47.13
N ALA A 891 62.17 8.53 -46.38
CA ALA A 891 62.12 9.04 -45.00
C ALA A 891 63.09 8.29 -44.08
N ASN A 892 63.20 6.97 -44.22
CA ASN A 892 64.16 6.16 -43.47
C ASN A 892 65.62 6.44 -43.89
N GLN A 893 65.89 6.72 -45.17
CA GLN A 893 67.22 7.11 -45.64
C GLN A 893 67.66 8.45 -45.04
N HIS A 894 66.81 9.48 -45.12
CA HIS A 894 67.07 10.79 -44.51
C HIS A 894 67.18 10.71 -42.98
N TYR A 895 66.38 9.87 -42.31
CA TYR A 895 66.51 9.64 -40.87
C TYR A 895 67.83 8.95 -40.50
N ALA A 896 68.30 7.98 -41.29
CA ALA A 896 69.59 7.35 -41.10
C ALA A 896 70.77 8.31 -41.35
N ALA A 897 70.66 9.17 -42.39
CA ALA A 897 71.64 10.22 -42.68
C ALA A 897 71.71 11.25 -41.54
N ALA A 898 70.56 11.72 -41.04
CA ALA A 898 70.47 12.58 -39.86
C ALA A 898 71.17 11.93 -38.66
N TYR A 899 70.85 10.66 -38.35
CA TYR A 899 71.42 9.97 -37.19
C TYR A 899 72.94 9.70 -37.33
N ALA A 900 73.46 9.58 -38.56
CA ALA A 900 74.89 9.55 -38.84
C ALA A 900 75.55 10.92 -38.63
N ALA A 901 74.96 12.00 -39.14
CA ALA A 901 75.43 13.37 -38.93
C ALA A 901 75.46 13.76 -37.44
N LEU A 902 74.42 13.38 -36.68
CA LEU A 902 74.33 13.57 -35.24
C LEU A 902 75.48 12.85 -34.50
N LYS A 903 75.83 11.62 -34.90
CA LYS A 903 77.00 10.89 -34.36
C LYS A 903 78.34 11.51 -34.74
N ALA A 904 78.42 12.20 -35.87
CA ALA A 904 79.60 12.96 -36.28
C ALA A 904 79.69 14.37 -35.62
N GLY A 905 78.66 14.80 -34.89
CA GLY A 905 78.56 16.13 -34.30
C GLY A 905 78.13 17.23 -35.28
N ASP A 906 77.76 16.89 -36.52
CA ASP A 906 77.27 17.84 -37.51
C ASP A 906 75.78 18.11 -37.30
N LEU A 907 75.51 19.07 -36.41
CA LEU A 907 74.16 19.55 -36.09
C LEU A 907 73.49 20.28 -37.27
N GLY A 908 74.28 20.81 -38.22
CA GLY A 908 73.77 21.50 -39.41
C GLY A 908 73.15 20.52 -40.40
N THR A 909 73.91 19.49 -40.76
CA THR A 909 73.42 18.40 -41.62
C THR A 909 72.31 17.61 -40.91
N PHE A 910 72.41 17.33 -39.62
CA PHE A 910 71.32 16.70 -38.85
C PHE A 910 70.00 17.47 -38.97
N ALA A 911 70.01 18.80 -38.79
CA ALA A 911 68.81 19.63 -38.89
C ALA A 911 68.23 19.66 -40.31
N ALA A 912 69.10 19.71 -41.34
CA ALA A 912 68.69 19.68 -42.74
C ALA A 912 68.03 18.35 -43.13
N GLU A 913 68.64 17.23 -42.75
CA GLU A 913 68.12 15.88 -43.02
C GLU A 913 66.79 15.63 -42.29
N MET A 914 66.69 15.97 -41.00
CA MET A 914 65.43 15.87 -40.24
C MET A 914 64.31 16.73 -40.82
N ALA A 915 64.62 17.88 -41.42
CA ALA A 915 63.63 18.71 -42.11
C ALA A 915 63.08 18.05 -43.39
N GLN A 916 63.85 17.18 -44.06
CA GLN A 916 63.34 16.39 -45.19
C GLN A 916 62.47 15.23 -44.70
N VAL A 917 62.86 14.54 -43.62
CA VAL A 917 62.01 13.52 -42.95
C VAL A 917 60.65 14.11 -42.61
N GLY A 918 60.61 15.32 -42.02
CA GLY A 918 59.36 16.01 -41.70
C GLY A 918 58.46 16.26 -42.92
N LYS A 919 59.02 16.68 -44.06
CA LYS A 919 58.26 16.89 -45.31
C LYS A 919 57.74 15.58 -45.91
N LEU A 920 58.55 14.53 -45.92
CA LEU A 920 58.16 13.21 -46.44
C LEU A 920 57.03 12.60 -45.61
N LEU A 921 57.07 12.76 -44.28
CA LEU A 921 55.97 12.36 -43.40
C LEU A 921 54.70 13.20 -43.61
N GLN A 922 54.81 14.51 -43.86
CA GLN A 922 53.66 15.35 -44.24
C GLN A 922 53.05 14.92 -45.58
N GLN A 923 53.88 14.63 -46.59
CA GLN A 923 53.41 14.10 -47.87
C GLN A 923 52.68 12.75 -47.68
N LEU A 924 53.23 11.86 -46.85
CA LEU A 924 52.60 10.59 -46.52
C LEU A 924 51.28 10.75 -45.75
N GLN A 925 51.16 11.74 -44.85
CA GLN A 925 49.88 12.09 -44.22
C GLN A 925 48.86 12.61 -45.26
N THR A 926 49.26 13.46 -46.19
CA THR A 926 48.35 13.93 -47.26
C THR A 926 47.90 12.82 -48.22
N LEU A 927 48.70 11.76 -48.38
CA LEU A 927 48.35 10.58 -49.20
C LEU A 927 47.52 9.53 -48.44
N THR A 928 47.61 9.48 -47.10
CA THR A 928 46.88 8.52 -46.26
C THR A 928 45.62 9.10 -45.61
N GLY A 929 45.37 10.41 -45.75
CA GLY A 929 44.10 11.05 -45.38
C GLY A 929 43.92 11.34 -43.89
N THR A 930 44.96 11.21 -43.06
CA THR A 930 44.87 11.52 -41.62
C THR A 930 45.05 13.02 -41.38
N SER A 931 43.99 13.68 -40.87
CA SER A 931 43.98 15.11 -40.59
C SER A 931 44.91 15.50 -39.45
N GLN A 932 45.56 16.67 -39.56
CA GLN A 932 46.44 17.21 -38.51
C GLN A 932 45.68 17.46 -37.19
N PRO A 933 46.32 17.22 -36.02
CA PRO A 933 45.99 17.91 -34.79
C PRO A 933 46.28 19.42 -34.96
N THR A 934 45.36 20.29 -34.52
CA THR A 934 45.54 21.74 -34.59
C THR A 934 46.73 22.21 -33.76
N THR A 935 47.69 22.90 -34.38
CA THR A 935 48.82 23.52 -33.68
C THR A 935 48.34 24.65 -32.77
N VAL A 936 48.47 24.47 -31.45
CA VAL A 936 48.31 25.55 -30.47
C VAL A 936 49.42 26.58 -30.67
N ALA A 937 49.09 27.87 -30.73
CA ALA A 937 50.08 28.93 -30.86
C ALA A 937 50.84 29.14 -29.53
N SER A 938 52.17 29.00 -29.57
CA SER A 938 53.02 29.30 -28.42
C SER A 938 53.02 30.80 -28.09
N PRO A 939 52.94 31.20 -26.80
CA PRO A 939 53.00 32.61 -26.41
C PRO A 939 54.38 33.20 -26.67
N THR A 940 54.42 34.45 -27.16
CA THR A 940 55.66 35.21 -27.37
C THR A 940 56.25 35.67 -26.02
N PRO A 941 57.55 35.49 -25.76
CA PRO A 941 58.17 36.01 -24.54
C PRO A 941 58.28 37.54 -24.58
N GLN A 942 57.58 38.21 -23.67
CA GLN A 942 57.70 39.65 -23.46
C GLN A 942 58.79 39.93 -22.43
N ALA A 943 59.74 40.81 -22.75
CA ALA A 943 60.86 41.13 -21.86
C ALA A 943 60.46 42.13 -20.76
N THR A 944 60.81 41.81 -19.52
CA THR A 944 60.72 42.70 -18.34
C THR A 944 61.89 43.67 -18.27
N PRO A 945 61.64 44.84 -17.64
CA PRO A 945 62.44 45.33 -16.52
C PRO A 945 61.96 44.72 -15.19
#